data_AF-A0A7V0Y4V5-F1
#
_entry.id   AF-A0A7V0Y4V5-F1
#
_cell.length_a   1.000
_cell.length_b   1.000
_cell.length_c   1.000
_cell.angle_alpha   90.00
_cell.angle_beta   90.00
_cell.angle_gamma   90.00
#
_symmetry.space_group_name_H-M   'P 1'
#
loop_
_entity.id
_entity.type
_entity.pdbx_description
1 polymer ?
#
loop_
_entity_poly.entity_id
_entity_poly.type
_entity_poly.pdbx_seq_one_letter_code
_entity_poly.pdbx_strand_id
1 'polypeptide(L)'
;MPLSRLWILVVFSLLLLHPSHVSYAADKWRAVRSRNFLLVGNASESSIKRVARELEEFREAFSTVFPAVRQRSPIGTTVIVFRDDDSFRPYKPLYRGKAGNVAGYFAPGQDVNFIALTADRESSHVIYHEFVHSLMKDMALPLPAWAGEGFAEVYGMFQISGREMIIGRAIGEHIAVLTNERMLPLRELLAVDHDSPHYNEESKQGIFYAQSWATVHYLLFGAGGQRRQQLTTYLNLTSNGKTIDENFQQAFQTDFRTIEEEIRKYLEQRVAWPAIKVRLSEQLNFDREMQTSNVSEAEAQYYLGDLLLHMDRLQDAEAHLRKALALDANLDAAYASLGMLRMREGKSPEALEFFTKAVERDSKNHLAHYYYAYMLQRTEAADAAEQRSRWDRTRTHARKATELAPHFVEGYSLLGYVALVSKEGVAEAEDALIKAIQYAPGRLELRIRLAELLFAGDKLADAEFVLTTVTNSGAEPAIRSQAERLLDAVRNRRNAEQALREYEERRRRLNESPARATSEDRTRPSPGPSGRLPDGAAASDIVETARPKREAPQGPRLQGLLTDIDCSKGLTLRLKVNGVTVELHTDAPNQVEFVSYVAAVKDAIDCGPVKPEVHVEITYRRAADPRFLGEPLRVDFVDPK
;
A
#
# COMPACT_ATOMS: atom_id res chain seq x y z
N MET A 1 92.95 -0.04 48.83
CA MET A 1 91.99 -1.14 48.62
C MET A 1 91.11 -1.22 49.85
N PRO A 2 89.77 -1.44 49.78
CA PRO A 2 88.91 -1.48 48.59
C PRO A 2 87.52 -0.80 48.76
N LEU A 3 86.80 -0.71 47.61
CA LEU A 3 85.33 -0.75 47.41
C LEU A 3 84.48 0.44 47.94
N SER A 4 84.12 1.41 47.09
CA SER A 4 82.97 1.41 46.17
C SER A 4 81.59 1.43 46.85
N ARG A 5 80.87 2.55 46.76
CA ARG A 5 79.51 2.66 46.18
C ARG A 5 78.98 4.08 46.31
N LEU A 6 78.83 4.71 45.14
CA LEU A 6 78.20 6.00 44.89
C LEU A 6 76.70 5.88 45.23
N TRP A 7 76.21 6.73 46.14
CA TRP A 7 74.77 6.92 46.34
C TRP A 7 74.30 8.02 45.38
N ILE A 8 73.48 7.65 44.40
CA ILE A 8 72.76 8.60 43.54
C ILE A 8 71.54 9.09 44.32
N LEU A 9 71.52 10.39 44.60
CA LEU A 9 70.33 11.13 45.06
C LEU A 9 69.30 11.16 43.92
N VAL A 10 68.17 10.47 44.10
CA VAL A 10 66.98 10.63 43.25
C VAL A 10 66.08 11.67 43.91
N VAL A 11 66.01 12.85 43.30
CA VAL A 11 65.03 13.89 43.61
C VAL A 11 63.70 13.48 42.99
N PHE A 12 62.70 13.16 43.82
CA PHE A 12 61.33 12.94 43.37
C PHE A 12 60.64 14.30 43.20
N SER A 13 60.50 14.75 41.95
CA SER A 13 59.58 15.83 41.58
C SER A 13 58.17 15.25 41.43
N LEU A 14 57.28 15.56 42.38
CA LEU A 14 55.84 15.30 42.30
C LEU A 14 55.21 16.21 41.23
N LEU A 15 55.07 15.70 40.02
CA LEU A 15 54.19 16.27 39.00
C LEU A 15 52.75 15.82 39.28
N LEU A 16 51.93 16.74 39.79
CA LEU A 16 50.48 16.60 39.86
C LEU A 16 49.92 16.51 38.43
N LEU A 17 49.61 15.28 37.99
CA LEU A 17 48.83 15.02 36.79
C LEU A 17 47.38 15.45 37.05
N HIS A 18 47.03 16.68 36.68
CA HIS A 18 45.63 17.02 36.47
C HIS A 18 45.13 16.30 35.21
N PRO A 19 43.99 15.59 35.26
CA PRO A 19 43.39 15.05 34.06
C PRO A 19 42.93 16.23 33.20
N SER A 20 43.64 16.47 32.10
CA SER A 20 43.20 17.36 31.04
C SER A 20 41.91 16.78 30.46
N HIS A 21 40.75 17.26 30.92
CA HIS A 21 39.51 17.05 30.21
C HIS A 21 39.66 17.71 28.83
N VAL A 22 39.95 16.89 27.82
CA VAL A 22 39.84 17.31 26.42
C VAL A 22 38.36 17.54 26.17
N SER A 23 37.92 18.79 26.35
CA SER A 23 36.60 19.22 25.91
C SER A 23 36.63 19.27 24.40
N TYR A 24 36.27 18.15 23.74
CA TYR A 24 35.88 18.21 22.34
C TYR A 24 34.72 19.21 22.24
N ALA A 25 34.90 20.27 21.46
CA ALA A 25 33.80 21.17 21.15
C ALA A 25 32.67 20.32 20.57
N ALA A 26 31.46 20.46 21.11
CA ALA A 26 30.29 19.75 20.60
C ALA A 26 30.17 19.98 19.08
N ASP A 27 29.89 18.91 18.36
CA ASP A 27 29.74 18.96 16.91
C ASP A 27 28.66 19.98 16.53
N LYS A 28 28.97 20.89 15.60
CA LYS A 28 28.00 21.87 15.11
C LYS A 28 27.10 21.23 14.06
N TRP A 29 25.88 20.90 14.45
CA TRP A 29 24.86 20.40 13.55
C TRP A 29 24.20 21.53 12.76
N ARG A 30 23.88 21.24 11.50
CA ARG A 30 23.20 22.16 10.58
C ARG A 30 22.15 21.42 9.77
N ALA A 31 21.16 22.16 9.32
CA ALA A 31 20.17 21.70 8.36
C ALA A 31 20.28 22.51 7.06
N VAL A 32 20.16 21.83 5.93
CA VAL A 32 20.01 22.42 4.60
C VAL A 32 18.71 21.87 4.02
N ARG A 33 17.76 22.76 3.72
CA ARG A 33 16.53 22.39 3.03
C ARG A 33 16.66 22.73 1.55
N SER A 34 16.48 21.73 0.70
CA SER A 34 16.37 21.89 -0.75
C SER A 34 14.90 21.71 -1.19
N ARG A 35 14.66 21.62 -2.50
CA ARG A 35 13.32 21.45 -3.06
C ARG A 35 12.67 20.13 -2.61
N ASN A 36 13.42 19.04 -2.64
CA ASN A 36 12.91 17.69 -2.40
C ASN A 36 13.45 17.06 -1.09
N PHE A 37 14.51 17.61 -0.50
CA PHE A 37 15.20 16.99 0.64
C PHE A 37 15.32 17.92 1.84
N LEU A 38 15.30 17.33 3.02
CA LEU A 38 15.83 17.92 4.24
C LEU A 38 17.14 17.21 4.57
N LEU A 39 18.25 17.94 4.55
CA LEU A 39 19.54 17.40 4.94
C LEU A 39 19.93 17.94 6.32
N VAL A 40 20.44 17.08 7.19
CA VAL A 40 20.87 17.42 8.55
C VAL A 40 22.20 16.73 8.84
N GLY A 41 23.15 17.40 9.49
CA GLY A 41 24.45 16.78 9.70
C GLY A 41 25.44 17.60 10.51
N ASN A 42 26.49 16.94 11.00
CA ASN A 42 27.67 17.55 11.63
C ASN A 42 28.79 17.87 10.62
N ALA A 43 28.57 17.60 9.33
CA ALA A 43 29.47 18.00 8.25
C ALA A 43 29.50 19.52 8.04
N SER A 44 30.47 20.01 7.27
CA SER A 44 30.52 21.42 6.87
C SER A 44 29.29 21.78 6.02
N GLU A 45 28.82 23.04 6.11
CA GLU A 45 27.71 23.53 5.27
C GLU A 45 27.97 23.27 3.78
N SER A 46 29.20 23.52 3.31
CA SER A 46 29.62 23.25 1.93
C SER A 46 29.48 21.79 1.53
N SER A 47 29.69 20.86 2.47
CA SER A 47 29.55 19.43 2.23
C SER A 47 28.11 19.00 2.20
N ILE A 48 27.28 19.50 3.13
CA ILE A 48 25.84 19.22 3.12
C ILE A 48 25.20 19.77 1.83
N LYS A 49 25.55 20.99 1.42
CA LYS A 49 25.07 21.59 0.15
C LYS A 49 25.53 20.81 -1.09
N ARG A 50 26.76 20.28 -1.09
CA ARG A 50 27.25 19.40 -2.18
C ARG A 50 26.38 18.14 -2.31
N VAL A 51 26.13 17.45 -1.20
CA VAL A 51 25.27 16.24 -1.18
C VAL A 51 23.85 16.59 -1.62
N ALA A 52 23.30 17.71 -1.12
CA ALA A 52 21.99 18.19 -1.53
C ALA A 52 21.91 18.41 -3.05
N ARG A 53 22.94 19.04 -3.62
CA ARG A 53 23.03 19.27 -5.06
C ARG A 53 23.10 17.95 -5.83
N GLU A 54 23.94 17.00 -5.43
CA GLU A 54 24.07 15.70 -6.10
C GLU A 54 22.72 14.95 -6.18
N LEU A 55 21.96 14.93 -5.08
CA LEU A 55 20.65 14.26 -5.03
C LEU A 55 19.59 14.98 -5.87
N GLU A 56 19.58 16.32 -5.86
CA GLU A 56 18.66 17.11 -6.70
C GLU A 56 19.01 17.00 -8.19
N GLU A 57 20.30 17.00 -8.53
CA GLU A 57 20.79 16.77 -9.90
C GLU A 57 20.39 15.37 -10.39
N PHE A 58 20.59 14.34 -9.56
CA PHE A 58 20.15 12.98 -9.87
C PHE A 58 18.65 12.94 -10.17
N ARG A 59 17.82 13.51 -9.27
CA ARG A 59 16.36 13.50 -9.41
C ARG A 59 15.88 14.28 -10.63
N GLU A 60 16.43 15.47 -10.87
CA GLU A 60 16.09 16.28 -12.05
C GLU A 60 16.41 15.50 -13.32
N ALA A 61 17.59 14.90 -13.36
CA ALA A 61 18.06 14.21 -14.54
C ALA A 61 17.28 12.90 -14.78
N PHE A 62 16.95 12.15 -13.72
CA PHE A 62 16.01 11.03 -13.78
C PHE A 62 14.63 11.46 -14.29
N SER A 63 14.15 12.65 -13.90
CA SER A 63 12.87 13.20 -14.36
C SER A 63 12.84 13.54 -15.86
N THR A 64 14.01 13.75 -16.50
CA THR A 64 14.07 13.94 -17.96
C THR A 64 13.70 12.67 -18.74
N VAL A 65 13.92 11.50 -18.12
CA VAL A 65 13.60 10.19 -18.68
C VAL A 65 12.24 9.70 -18.18
N PHE A 66 11.91 9.98 -16.92
CA PHE A 66 10.62 9.66 -16.30
C PHE A 66 9.92 10.93 -15.81
N PRO A 67 9.18 11.66 -16.67
CA PRO A 67 8.54 12.93 -16.31
C PRO A 67 7.60 12.85 -15.11
N ALA A 68 7.02 11.67 -14.83
CA ALA A 68 6.18 11.42 -13.65
C ALA A 68 6.92 11.71 -12.32
N VAL A 69 8.24 11.54 -12.26
CA VAL A 69 9.06 11.83 -11.07
C VAL A 69 9.12 13.30 -10.71
N ARG A 70 8.73 14.21 -11.61
CA ARG A 70 8.65 15.64 -11.27
C ARG A 70 7.69 15.93 -10.12
N GLN A 71 6.72 15.05 -9.89
CA GLN A 71 5.85 15.14 -8.72
C GLN A 71 6.61 14.79 -7.45
N ARG A 72 6.44 15.58 -6.40
CA ARG A 72 7.08 15.34 -5.10
C ARG A 72 6.61 13.99 -4.55
N SER A 73 7.56 13.18 -4.08
CA SER A 73 7.21 11.88 -3.49
C SER A 73 6.27 12.09 -2.29
N PRO A 74 5.24 11.25 -2.14
CA PRO A 74 4.37 11.23 -0.98
C PRO A 74 5.12 11.00 0.34
N ILE A 75 6.23 10.27 0.29
CA ILE A 75 7.09 9.99 1.43
C ILE A 75 8.30 10.93 1.38
N GLY A 76 8.45 11.77 2.41
CA GLY A 76 9.58 12.70 2.49
C GLY A 76 10.92 11.96 2.64
N THR A 77 12.02 12.54 2.13
CA THR A 77 13.36 11.98 2.32
C THR A 77 14.21 12.92 3.17
N THR A 78 14.69 12.41 4.31
CA THR A 78 15.63 13.09 5.21
C THR A 78 17.03 12.51 5.01
N VAL A 79 18.03 13.37 4.82
CA VAL A 79 19.41 12.96 4.58
C VAL A 79 20.28 13.32 5.79
N ILE A 80 20.90 12.33 6.43
CA ILE A 80 21.85 12.55 7.52
C ILE A 80 23.27 12.52 6.97
N VAL A 81 23.96 13.66 7.03
CA VAL A 81 25.30 13.85 6.46
C VAL A 81 26.34 13.93 7.57
N PHE A 82 27.06 12.83 7.76
CA PHE A 82 28.14 12.73 8.73
C PHE A 82 29.42 13.35 8.18
N ARG A 83 30.22 13.97 9.05
CA ARG A 83 31.49 14.60 8.65
C ARG A 83 32.52 13.59 8.15
N ASP A 84 32.57 12.43 8.80
CA ASP A 84 33.61 11.41 8.65
C ASP A 84 33.08 10.03 9.05
N ASP A 85 33.85 8.98 8.75
CA ASP A 85 33.49 7.61 9.09
C ASP A 85 33.29 7.40 10.60
N ASP A 86 34.07 8.08 11.44
CA ASP A 86 34.02 7.94 12.90
C ASP A 86 32.69 8.42 13.48
N SER A 87 32.21 9.59 13.02
CA SER A 87 30.90 10.11 13.40
C SER A 87 29.74 9.33 12.78
N PHE A 88 29.95 8.69 11.63
CA PHE A 88 28.95 7.85 10.99
C PHE A 88 28.83 6.45 11.60
N ARG A 89 29.95 5.87 12.07
CA ARG A 89 30.08 4.47 12.52
C ARG A 89 28.96 3.99 13.45
N PRO A 90 28.49 4.76 14.46
CA PRO A 90 27.42 4.32 15.35
C PRO A 90 26.07 4.11 14.65
N TYR A 91 25.86 4.71 13.48
CA TYR A 91 24.60 4.75 12.75
C TYR A 91 24.64 3.93 11.46
N LYS A 92 25.72 3.16 11.24
CA LYS A 92 25.81 2.23 10.11
C LYS A 92 24.93 1.00 10.34
N PRO A 93 24.44 0.35 9.26
CA PRO A 93 23.74 -0.92 9.37
C PRO A 93 24.64 -1.96 10.03
N LEU A 94 24.06 -2.81 10.87
CA LEU A 94 24.79 -3.83 11.59
C LEU A 94 24.67 -5.17 10.86
N TYR A 95 25.81 -5.75 10.48
CA TYR A 95 25.90 -7.10 9.94
C TYR A 95 26.53 -8.00 11.00
N ARG A 96 25.77 -8.97 11.50
CA ARG A 96 26.17 -9.86 12.61
C ARG A 96 26.69 -9.06 13.82
N GLY A 97 26.00 -7.97 14.14
CA GLY A 97 26.32 -7.08 15.28
C GLY A 97 27.49 -6.12 15.07
N LYS A 98 28.10 -6.07 13.88
CA LYS A 98 29.20 -5.14 13.55
C LYS A 98 28.76 -4.12 12.50
N ALA A 99 29.22 -2.89 12.64
CA ALA A 99 28.99 -1.84 11.65
C ALA A 99 29.50 -2.27 10.25
N GLY A 100 28.65 -2.16 9.24
CA GLY A 100 29.01 -2.45 7.86
C GLY A 100 30.08 -1.49 7.33
N ASN A 101 30.85 -1.94 6.34
CA ASN A 101 31.84 -1.10 5.65
C ASN A 101 31.17 -0.35 4.48
N VAL A 102 30.26 0.57 4.81
CA VAL A 102 29.50 1.37 3.83
C VAL A 102 29.81 2.86 3.97
N ALA A 103 29.86 3.57 2.83
CA ALA A 103 29.99 5.02 2.77
C ALA A 103 28.64 5.74 2.94
N GLY A 104 27.54 5.01 2.75
CA GLY A 104 26.19 5.44 3.06
C GLY A 104 25.18 4.35 2.72
N TYR A 105 23.92 4.57 3.08
CA TYR A 105 22.80 3.67 2.81
C TYR A 105 21.49 4.46 2.71
N PHE A 106 20.49 3.81 2.11
CA PHE A 106 19.10 4.24 2.11
C PHE A 106 18.31 3.36 3.08
N ALA A 107 17.48 3.96 3.92
CA ALA A 107 16.56 3.27 4.81
C ALA A 107 15.13 3.68 4.44
N PRO A 108 14.37 2.81 3.72
CA PRO A 108 13.01 3.11 3.35
C PRO A 108 12.11 3.10 4.59
N GLY A 109 11.09 3.96 4.61
CA GLY A 109 10.03 3.94 5.62
C GLY A 109 8.65 4.00 4.99
N GLN A 110 7.62 3.78 5.82
CA GLN A 110 6.22 3.93 5.38
C GLN A 110 5.78 5.41 5.39
N ASP A 111 6.49 6.24 6.15
CA ASP A 111 6.15 7.62 6.49
C ASP A 111 7.28 8.60 6.18
N VAL A 112 8.53 8.17 6.35
CA VAL A 112 9.73 8.92 5.94
C VAL A 112 10.83 7.98 5.44
N ASN A 113 11.54 8.40 4.40
CA ASN A 113 12.76 7.74 3.93
C ASN A 113 13.98 8.43 4.53
N PHE A 114 15.02 7.64 4.84
CA PHE A 114 16.31 8.17 5.24
C PHE A 114 17.40 7.84 4.24
N ILE A 115 18.31 8.77 4.02
CA ILE A 115 19.63 8.52 3.45
C ILE A 115 20.64 8.90 4.52
N ALA A 116 21.59 8.02 4.85
CA ALA A 116 22.66 8.35 5.78
C ALA A 116 24.00 8.08 5.11
N LEU A 117 24.89 9.08 5.10
CA LEU A 117 26.18 9.00 4.40
C LEU A 117 27.26 9.85 5.05
N THR A 118 28.51 9.56 4.72
CA THR A 118 29.67 10.38 5.09
C THR A 118 30.05 11.37 3.98
N ALA A 119 30.42 12.59 4.36
CA ALA A 119 30.72 13.69 3.45
C ALA A 119 32.06 13.58 2.71
N ASP A 120 32.95 12.69 3.18
CA ASP A 120 34.31 12.47 2.67
C ASP A 120 34.38 11.48 1.52
N ARG A 121 33.25 10.85 1.15
CA ARG A 121 33.15 9.88 0.05
C ARG A 121 32.03 10.26 -0.90
N GLU A 122 32.23 9.93 -2.18
CA GLU A 122 31.16 10.07 -3.17
C GLU A 122 29.99 9.14 -2.83
N SER A 123 28.78 9.61 -3.10
CA SER A 123 27.53 8.85 -2.94
C SER A 123 27.63 7.53 -3.72
N SER A 124 27.37 6.40 -3.04
CA SER A 124 27.53 5.06 -3.65
C SER A 124 26.39 4.73 -4.61
N HIS A 125 26.67 3.85 -5.58
CA HIS A 125 25.67 3.24 -6.47
C HIS A 125 24.47 2.67 -5.68
N VAL A 126 24.72 2.07 -4.51
CA VAL A 126 23.67 1.52 -3.62
C VAL A 126 22.65 2.58 -3.20
N ILE A 127 23.08 3.81 -2.86
CA ILE A 127 22.15 4.88 -2.48
C ILE A 127 21.25 5.26 -3.65
N TYR A 128 21.83 5.41 -4.85
CA TYR A 128 21.05 5.74 -6.03
C TYR A 128 20.14 4.60 -6.47
N HIS A 129 20.58 3.34 -6.36
CA HIS A 129 19.77 2.15 -6.61
C HIS A 129 18.49 2.16 -5.76
N GLU A 130 18.64 2.28 -4.44
CA GLU A 130 17.49 2.33 -3.52
C GLU A 130 16.63 3.59 -3.73
N PHE A 131 17.28 4.69 -4.08
CA PHE A 131 16.54 5.90 -4.38
C PHE A 131 15.69 5.75 -5.64
N VAL A 132 16.16 5.06 -6.68
CA VAL A 132 15.36 4.73 -7.88
C VAL A 132 14.12 3.92 -7.48
N HIS A 133 14.26 2.90 -6.65
CA HIS A 133 13.12 2.14 -6.12
C HIS A 133 12.10 3.07 -5.44
N SER A 134 12.57 3.97 -4.57
CA SER A 134 11.70 4.95 -3.92
C SER A 134 11.02 5.92 -4.89
N LEU A 135 11.67 6.30 -6.00
CA LEU A 135 11.08 7.18 -7.02
C LEU A 135 10.04 6.46 -7.87
N MET A 136 10.18 5.15 -8.05
CA MET A 136 9.34 4.34 -8.91
C MET A 136 8.13 3.75 -8.18
N LYS A 137 8.21 3.55 -6.86
CA LYS A 137 7.17 2.93 -6.04
C LYS A 137 5.77 3.55 -6.21
N ASP A 138 5.69 4.87 -6.33
CA ASP A 138 4.40 5.59 -6.41
C ASP A 138 3.96 5.86 -7.87
N MET A 139 4.71 5.38 -8.86
CA MET A 139 4.34 5.50 -10.28
C MET A 139 3.14 4.62 -10.63
N ALA A 140 2.36 5.03 -11.62
CA ALA A 140 1.13 4.35 -12.03
C ALA A 140 1.31 2.90 -12.57
N LEU A 141 2.54 2.48 -12.86
CA LEU A 141 2.88 1.17 -13.39
C LEU A 141 3.71 0.40 -12.36
N PRO A 142 3.11 -0.53 -11.59
CA PRO A 142 3.88 -1.43 -10.73
C PRO A 142 4.78 -2.29 -11.62
N LEU A 143 6.06 -2.36 -11.28
CA LEU A 143 7.04 -3.10 -12.08
C LEU A 143 7.20 -4.53 -11.56
N PRO A 144 7.33 -5.52 -12.47
CA PRO A 144 7.83 -6.85 -12.09
C PRO A 144 9.22 -6.75 -11.46
N ALA A 145 9.57 -7.69 -10.57
CA ALA A 145 10.81 -7.63 -9.79
C ALA A 145 12.06 -7.42 -10.67
N TRP A 146 12.21 -8.22 -11.75
CA TRP A 146 13.35 -8.08 -12.67
C TRP A 146 13.45 -6.68 -13.32
N ALA A 147 12.32 -6.05 -13.60
CA ALA A 147 12.30 -4.73 -14.23
C ALA A 147 12.61 -3.65 -13.20
N GLY A 148 12.05 -3.75 -11.99
CA GLY A 148 12.37 -2.88 -10.86
C GLY A 148 13.86 -2.87 -10.55
N GLU A 149 14.44 -4.05 -10.31
CA GLU A 149 15.88 -4.18 -10.04
C GLU A 149 16.73 -3.77 -11.25
N GLY A 150 16.37 -4.19 -12.47
CA GLY A 150 17.13 -3.82 -13.66
C GLY A 150 17.15 -2.32 -13.93
N PHE A 151 16.04 -1.60 -13.69
CA PHE A 151 16.03 -0.14 -13.76
C PHE A 151 16.83 0.50 -12.63
N ALA A 152 16.68 0.03 -11.39
CA ALA A 152 17.47 0.52 -10.25
C ALA A 152 18.98 0.37 -10.49
N GLU A 153 19.41 -0.73 -11.10
CA GLU A 153 20.81 -0.96 -11.49
C GLU A 153 21.27 -0.03 -12.62
N VAL A 154 20.49 0.10 -13.70
CA VAL A 154 20.85 0.94 -14.85
C VAL A 154 20.95 2.42 -14.45
N TYR A 155 19.99 2.92 -13.68
CA TYR A 155 19.94 4.33 -13.28
C TYR A 155 20.78 4.61 -12.03
N GLY A 156 21.04 3.61 -11.18
CA GLY A 156 21.92 3.72 -10.02
C GLY A 156 23.39 4.00 -10.36
N MET A 157 23.81 3.66 -11.58
CA MET A 157 25.14 3.98 -12.13
C MET A 157 25.25 5.39 -12.73
N PHE A 158 24.41 6.30 -12.25
CA PHE A 158 24.39 7.70 -12.66
C PHE A 158 25.73 8.38 -12.35
N GLN A 159 26.16 9.23 -13.29
CA GLN A 159 27.24 10.18 -13.06
C GLN A 159 26.89 11.53 -13.66
N ILE A 160 27.34 12.59 -12.99
CA ILE A 160 27.22 13.95 -13.49
C ILE A 160 28.58 14.65 -13.42
N SER A 161 28.92 15.36 -14.49
CA SER A 161 30.07 16.25 -14.55
C SER A 161 29.67 17.54 -15.27
N GLY A 162 29.60 18.64 -14.52
CA GLY A 162 29.12 19.92 -15.03
C GLY A 162 27.66 19.84 -15.49
N ARG A 163 27.42 19.91 -16.81
CA ARG A 163 26.07 19.80 -17.41
C ARG A 163 25.83 18.47 -18.12
N GLU A 164 26.81 17.58 -18.13
CA GLU A 164 26.70 16.28 -18.78
C GLU A 164 26.41 15.20 -17.74
N MET A 165 25.31 14.51 -17.95
CA MET A 165 24.92 13.31 -17.22
C MET A 165 25.24 12.08 -18.07
N ILE A 166 25.72 11.02 -17.43
CA ILE A 166 25.84 9.68 -17.98
C ILE A 166 24.91 8.72 -17.21
N ILE A 167 23.98 8.07 -17.91
CA ILE A 167 23.07 7.05 -17.37
C ILE A 167 23.40 5.69 -18.00
N GLY A 168 23.33 4.63 -17.20
CA GLY A 168 23.44 3.26 -17.70
C GLY A 168 24.88 2.87 -18.02
N ARG A 169 25.85 3.32 -17.21
CA ARG A 169 27.20 2.78 -17.29
C ARG A 169 27.17 1.27 -16.98
N ALA A 170 28.04 0.52 -17.64
CA ALA A 170 28.20 -0.89 -17.33
C ALA A 170 28.72 -1.12 -15.91
N ILE A 171 28.20 -2.17 -15.27
CA ILE A 171 28.58 -2.61 -13.93
C ILE A 171 29.54 -3.78 -14.09
N GLY A 172 30.81 -3.58 -13.71
CA GLY A 172 31.86 -4.58 -13.92
C GLY A 172 31.61 -5.86 -13.15
N GLU A 173 31.10 -5.74 -11.92
CA GLU A 173 30.71 -6.85 -11.05
C GLU A 173 29.64 -7.72 -11.71
N HIS A 174 28.59 -7.10 -12.27
CA HIS A 174 27.52 -7.83 -12.96
C HIS A 174 28.01 -8.53 -14.22
N ILE A 175 28.88 -7.87 -15.00
CA ILE A 175 29.50 -8.50 -16.17
C ILE A 175 30.33 -9.72 -15.73
N ALA A 176 31.07 -9.62 -14.63
CA ALA A 176 31.85 -10.74 -14.11
C ALA A 176 30.94 -11.90 -13.68
N VAL A 177 29.84 -11.63 -12.98
CA VAL A 177 28.84 -12.66 -12.63
C VAL A 177 28.28 -13.33 -13.88
N LEU A 178 27.78 -12.55 -14.85
CA LEU A 178 27.18 -13.06 -16.09
C LEU A 178 28.16 -13.82 -16.99
N THR A 179 29.45 -13.57 -16.83
CA THR A 179 30.51 -14.29 -17.54
C THR A 179 30.83 -15.64 -16.89
N ASN A 180 30.77 -15.71 -15.56
CA ASN A 180 31.19 -16.88 -14.79
C ASN A 180 30.04 -17.81 -14.41
N GLU A 181 28.82 -17.31 -14.39
CA GLU A 181 27.62 -18.04 -14.01
C GLU A 181 26.66 -18.22 -15.19
N ARG A 182 25.84 -19.27 -15.13
CA ARG A 182 24.84 -19.53 -16.15
C ARG A 182 23.64 -18.60 -15.95
N MET A 183 23.33 -17.79 -16.97
CA MET A 183 22.09 -17.03 -17.02
C MET A 183 20.85 -17.93 -16.91
N LEU A 184 19.84 -17.45 -16.18
CA LEU A 184 18.50 -18.01 -16.14
C LEU A 184 17.87 -17.96 -17.54
N PRO A 185 17.03 -18.95 -17.90
CA PRO A 185 16.08 -18.76 -19.00
C PRO A 185 15.30 -17.46 -18.79
N LEU A 186 15.12 -16.66 -19.84
CA LEU A 186 14.45 -15.36 -19.77
C LEU A 186 13.02 -15.52 -19.25
N ARG A 187 12.31 -16.58 -19.64
CA ARG A 187 10.98 -16.86 -19.10
C ARG A 187 10.99 -17.06 -17.56
N GLU A 188 12.03 -17.70 -17.01
CA GLU A 188 12.20 -17.84 -15.56
C GLU A 188 12.53 -16.50 -14.91
N LEU A 189 13.44 -15.71 -15.49
CA LEU A 189 13.76 -14.36 -15.00
C LEU A 189 12.51 -13.48 -14.91
N LEU A 190 11.67 -13.48 -15.95
CA LEU A 190 10.44 -12.69 -16.01
C LEU A 190 9.37 -13.18 -15.02
N ALA A 191 9.49 -14.40 -14.50
CA ALA A 191 8.58 -15.00 -13.53
C ALA A 191 9.05 -14.83 -12.07
N VAL A 192 10.26 -14.32 -11.83
CA VAL A 192 10.76 -14.05 -10.47
C VAL A 192 9.90 -12.96 -9.82
N ASP A 193 9.45 -13.26 -8.61
CA ASP A 193 8.72 -12.37 -7.71
C ASP A 193 9.44 -12.24 -6.36
N HIS A 194 8.87 -11.46 -5.43
CA HIS A 194 9.45 -11.21 -4.12
C HIS A 194 9.46 -12.44 -3.19
N ASP A 195 8.74 -13.52 -3.53
CA ASP A 195 8.73 -14.77 -2.77
C ASP A 195 9.72 -15.80 -3.33
N SER A 196 10.24 -15.54 -4.53
CA SER A 196 11.11 -16.46 -5.24
C SER A 196 12.48 -16.63 -4.57
N PRO A 197 13.06 -17.83 -4.58
CA PRO A 197 14.44 -18.09 -4.14
C PRO A 197 15.49 -17.18 -4.77
N HIS A 198 15.31 -16.83 -6.05
CA HIS A 198 16.21 -15.94 -6.78
C HIS A 198 16.16 -14.49 -6.27
N TYR A 199 15.08 -14.11 -5.59
CA TYR A 199 14.94 -12.81 -4.94
C TYR A 199 15.42 -12.84 -3.48
N ASN A 200 15.23 -13.96 -2.76
CA ASN A 200 15.43 -14.01 -1.31
C ASN A 200 16.72 -14.71 -0.83
N GLU A 201 17.31 -15.62 -1.62
CA GLU A 201 18.51 -16.37 -1.21
C GLU A 201 19.80 -15.65 -1.65
N GLU A 202 20.67 -15.32 -0.69
CA GLU A 202 21.95 -14.62 -0.92
C GLU A 202 22.79 -15.27 -2.05
N SER A 203 22.80 -16.60 -2.13
CA SER A 203 23.53 -17.35 -3.17
C SER A 203 22.95 -17.25 -4.57
N LYS A 204 21.71 -16.77 -4.74
CA LYS A 204 20.99 -16.70 -6.02
C LYS A 204 20.65 -15.28 -6.44
N GLN A 205 20.67 -14.33 -5.50
CA GLN A 205 20.45 -12.91 -5.77
C GLN A 205 21.47 -12.36 -6.76
N GLY A 206 22.75 -12.72 -6.64
CA GLY A 206 23.81 -12.19 -7.51
C GLY A 206 23.50 -12.32 -9.01
N ILE A 207 23.15 -13.52 -9.48
CA ILE A 207 22.80 -13.75 -10.89
C ILE A 207 21.48 -13.07 -11.29
N PHE A 208 20.50 -13.00 -10.38
CA PHE A 208 19.21 -12.35 -10.63
C PHE A 208 19.38 -10.84 -10.87
N TYR A 209 20.11 -10.15 -10.01
CA TYR A 209 20.38 -8.71 -10.15
C TYR A 209 21.20 -8.42 -11.40
N ALA A 210 22.27 -9.19 -11.62
CA ALA A 210 23.13 -9.02 -12.79
C ALA A 210 22.37 -9.24 -14.10
N GLN A 211 21.53 -10.29 -14.19
CA GLN A 211 20.76 -10.57 -15.39
C GLN A 211 19.59 -9.61 -15.59
N SER A 212 18.98 -9.12 -14.51
CA SER A 212 17.97 -8.05 -14.54
C SER A 212 18.56 -6.75 -15.12
N TRP A 213 19.75 -6.36 -14.66
CA TRP A 213 20.53 -5.27 -15.25
C TRP A 213 20.78 -5.51 -16.73
N ALA A 214 21.34 -6.67 -17.12
CA ALA A 214 21.68 -6.94 -18.52
C ALA A 214 20.46 -6.93 -19.45
N THR A 215 19.32 -7.44 -18.98
CA THR A 215 18.07 -7.47 -19.73
C THR A 215 17.53 -6.06 -19.94
N VAL A 216 17.40 -5.26 -18.89
CA VAL A 216 16.94 -3.86 -19.01
C VAL A 216 17.94 -3.03 -19.83
N HIS A 217 19.24 -3.18 -19.59
CA HIS A 217 20.30 -2.46 -20.31
C HIS A 217 20.27 -2.78 -21.81
N TYR A 218 20.13 -4.05 -22.18
CA TYR A 218 19.96 -4.44 -23.58
C TYR A 218 18.68 -3.88 -24.19
N LEU A 219 17.55 -3.99 -23.50
CA LEU A 219 16.26 -3.51 -24.02
C LEU A 219 16.23 -1.98 -24.19
N LEU A 220 16.98 -1.25 -23.37
CA LEU A 220 17.13 0.20 -23.47
C LEU A 220 18.19 0.62 -24.50
N PHE A 221 19.33 -0.05 -24.58
CA PHE A 221 20.50 0.46 -25.32
C PHE A 221 21.03 -0.47 -26.40
N GLY A 222 20.76 -1.76 -26.27
CA GLY A 222 21.06 -2.77 -27.27
C GLY A 222 20.33 -2.52 -28.59
N ALA A 223 20.87 -3.09 -29.67
CA ALA A 223 20.34 -2.93 -31.03
C ALA A 223 20.04 -1.46 -31.43
N GLY A 224 20.83 -0.49 -30.94
CA GLY A 224 20.59 0.94 -31.20
C GLY A 224 19.32 1.50 -30.55
N GLY A 225 18.79 0.85 -29.51
CA GLY A 225 17.57 1.24 -28.81
C GLY A 225 16.27 0.77 -29.46
N GLN A 226 16.34 -0.10 -30.48
CA GLN A 226 15.16 -0.62 -31.19
C GLN A 226 14.16 -1.36 -30.29
N ARG A 227 14.63 -1.94 -29.18
CA ARG A 227 13.80 -2.70 -28.23
C ARG A 227 13.07 -1.83 -27.18
N ARG A 228 13.34 -0.52 -27.10
CA ARG A 228 12.76 0.38 -26.07
C ARG A 228 11.24 0.40 -26.06
N GLN A 229 10.62 0.58 -27.23
CA GLN A 229 9.17 0.65 -27.33
C GLN A 229 8.51 -0.70 -26.98
N GLN A 230 9.20 -1.81 -27.29
CA GLN A 230 8.73 -3.16 -26.94
C GLN A 230 8.81 -3.39 -25.43
N LEU A 231 9.86 -2.91 -24.75
CA LEU A 231 9.93 -2.91 -23.28
C LEU A 231 8.76 -2.11 -22.68
N THR A 232 8.52 -0.88 -23.14
CA THR A 232 7.38 -0.07 -22.67
C THR A 232 6.06 -0.80 -22.90
N THR A 233 5.90 -1.44 -24.06
CA THR A 233 4.70 -2.21 -24.40
C THR A 233 4.55 -3.41 -23.46
N TYR A 234 5.62 -4.16 -23.22
CA TYR A 234 5.61 -5.31 -22.32
C TYR A 234 5.22 -4.92 -20.88
N LEU A 235 5.83 -3.87 -20.32
CA LEU A 235 5.50 -3.38 -18.98
C LEU A 235 4.07 -2.84 -18.86
N ASN A 236 3.51 -2.28 -19.95
CA ASN A 236 2.09 -1.91 -19.99
C ASN A 236 1.16 -3.12 -20.16
N LEU A 237 1.66 -4.25 -20.66
CA LEU A 237 0.88 -5.47 -20.83
C LEU A 237 0.89 -6.34 -19.57
N THR A 238 1.94 -6.25 -18.74
CA THR A 238 2.01 -6.97 -17.45
C THR A 238 0.86 -6.57 -16.51
N SER A 239 0.15 -5.47 -16.79
CA SER A 239 -1.04 -5.08 -16.05
C SER A 239 -2.35 -5.75 -16.49
N ASN A 240 -2.40 -6.45 -17.62
CA ASN A 240 -3.68 -6.82 -18.27
C ASN A 240 -4.17 -8.24 -17.95
N GLY A 241 -3.68 -8.87 -16.89
CA GLY A 241 -4.11 -10.21 -16.45
C GLY A 241 -3.76 -11.40 -17.37
N LYS A 242 -3.09 -11.13 -18.50
CA LYS A 242 -2.57 -12.14 -19.43
C LYS A 242 -1.31 -12.83 -18.89
N THR A 243 -1.01 -14.02 -19.42
CA THR A 243 0.20 -14.77 -19.07
C THR A 243 1.49 -14.08 -19.55
N ILE A 244 2.62 -14.43 -18.94
CA ILE A 244 3.95 -13.96 -19.35
C ILE A 244 4.18 -14.23 -20.84
N ASP A 245 3.84 -15.42 -21.31
CA ASP A 245 3.99 -15.85 -22.71
C ASP A 245 3.16 -14.99 -23.68
N GLU A 246 1.90 -14.72 -23.36
CA GLU A 246 1.03 -13.87 -24.19
C GLU A 246 1.52 -12.42 -24.25
N ASN A 247 1.90 -11.86 -23.10
CA ASN A 247 2.42 -10.50 -23.00
C ASN A 247 3.74 -10.35 -23.76
N PHE A 248 4.62 -11.36 -23.63
CA PHE A 248 5.90 -11.37 -24.31
C PHE A 248 5.74 -11.44 -25.82
N GLN A 249 4.93 -12.38 -26.31
CA GLN A 249 4.66 -12.53 -27.74
C GLN A 249 4.04 -11.26 -28.32
N GLN A 250 3.09 -10.64 -27.61
CA GLN A 250 2.44 -9.42 -28.07
C GLN A 250 3.40 -8.22 -28.12
N ALA A 251 4.31 -8.08 -27.15
CA ALA A 251 5.24 -6.95 -27.08
C ALA A 251 6.45 -7.11 -28.00
N PHE A 252 7.12 -8.26 -27.96
CA PHE A 252 8.40 -8.48 -28.63
C PHE A 252 8.27 -9.07 -30.03
N GLN A 253 7.11 -9.67 -30.35
CA GLN A 253 6.82 -10.30 -31.65
C GLN A 253 7.87 -11.35 -32.05
N THR A 254 8.45 -12.01 -31.05
CA THR A 254 9.47 -13.06 -31.18
C THR A 254 9.45 -13.93 -29.92
N ASP A 255 10.25 -15.01 -29.90
CA ASP A 255 10.34 -15.92 -28.77
C ASP A 255 11.41 -15.51 -27.74
N PHE A 256 11.30 -16.08 -26.53
CA PHE A 256 12.24 -15.79 -25.43
C PHE A 256 13.69 -16.06 -25.81
N ARG A 257 13.93 -17.17 -26.52
CA ARG A 257 15.27 -17.62 -26.92
C ARG A 257 15.96 -16.60 -27.84
N THR A 258 15.22 -15.98 -28.74
CA THR A 258 15.75 -14.95 -29.64
C THR A 258 16.27 -13.76 -28.85
N ILE A 259 15.50 -13.27 -27.87
CA ILE A 259 15.94 -12.17 -27.00
C ILE A 259 17.10 -12.60 -26.10
N GLU A 260 17.10 -13.82 -25.56
CA GLU A 260 18.23 -14.37 -24.81
C GLU A 260 19.53 -14.41 -25.64
N GLU A 261 19.44 -14.84 -26.90
CA GLU A 261 20.58 -14.86 -27.82
C GLU A 261 21.07 -13.45 -28.16
N GLU A 262 20.16 -12.49 -28.29
CA GLU A 262 20.50 -11.09 -28.48
C GLU A 262 21.23 -10.50 -27.26
N ILE A 263 20.73 -10.75 -26.04
CA ILE A 263 21.36 -10.31 -24.79
C ILE A 263 22.75 -10.95 -24.65
N ARG A 264 22.87 -12.26 -24.90
CA ARG A 264 24.16 -12.95 -24.82
C ARG A 264 25.18 -12.36 -25.79
N LYS A 265 24.81 -12.18 -27.06
CA LYS A 265 25.67 -11.52 -28.06
C LYS A 265 26.04 -10.10 -27.63
N TYR A 266 25.09 -9.37 -27.05
CA TYR A 266 25.31 -8.01 -26.57
C TYR A 266 26.37 -7.95 -25.44
N LEU A 267 26.40 -8.95 -24.56
CA LEU A 267 27.40 -9.08 -23.50
C LEU A 267 28.77 -9.53 -24.05
N GLU A 268 28.80 -10.48 -24.99
CA GLU A 268 30.04 -11.07 -25.52
C GLU A 268 30.80 -10.17 -26.51
N GLN A 269 30.09 -9.37 -27.31
CA GLN A 269 30.68 -8.73 -28.50
C GLN A 269 31.24 -7.32 -28.26
N ARG A 270 31.39 -6.86 -27.01
CA ARG A 270 31.70 -5.44 -26.73
C ARG A 270 32.93 -5.23 -25.86
N VAL A 271 33.78 -4.29 -26.30
CA VAL A 271 34.85 -3.68 -25.51
C VAL A 271 34.29 -2.55 -24.62
N ALA A 272 33.15 -1.95 -24.99
CA ALA A 272 32.47 -0.91 -24.24
C ALA A 272 30.94 -0.97 -24.44
N TRP A 273 30.19 -0.73 -23.36
CA TRP A 273 28.73 -0.70 -23.36
C TRP A 273 28.19 0.73 -23.55
N PRO A 274 27.09 0.90 -24.30
CA PRO A 274 26.44 2.19 -24.47
C PRO A 274 25.90 2.73 -23.15
N ALA A 275 25.90 4.06 -23.03
CA ALA A 275 25.29 4.81 -21.95
C ALA A 275 24.59 6.04 -22.55
N ILE A 276 23.51 6.52 -21.94
CA ILE A 276 22.88 7.77 -22.38
C ILE A 276 23.71 8.92 -21.84
N LYS A 277 24.11 9.83 -22.75
CA LYS A 277 24.60 11.14 -22.38
C LYS A 277 23.47 12.16 -22.49
N VAL A 278 23.08 12.76 -21.37
CA VAL A 278 22.08 13.83 -21.35
C VAL A 278 22.76 15.13 -20.98
N ARG A 279 22.42 16.20 -21.68
CA ARG A 279 22.89 17.55 -21.37
C ARG A 279 21.75 18.33 -20.71
N LEU A 280 21.98 18.82 -19.50
CA LEU A 280 21.00 19.65 -18.80
C LEU A 280 20.83 20.98 -19.54
N SER A 281 19.57 21.38 -19.78
CA SER A 281 19.22 22.58 -20.55
C SER A 281 19.51 23.89 -19.81
N GLU A 282 19.49 23.85 -18.47
CA GLU A 282 19.80 24.99 -17.61
C GLU A 282 20.89 24.65 -16.59
N GLN A 283 21.60 25.67 -16.12
CA GLN A 283 22.39 25.56 -14.90
C GLN A 283 21.40 25.53 -13.75
N LEU A 284 21.20 24.37 -13.14
CA LEU A 284 20.34 24.24 -11.98
C LEU A 284 20.89 25.16 -10.88
N ASN A 285 20.20 26.27 -10.61
CA ASN A 285 20.70 27.32 -9.71
C ASN A 285 20.28 27.04 -8.26
N PHE A 286 20.75 25.91 -7.74
CA PHE A 286 20.37 25.39 -6.44
C PHE A 286 20.84 26.25 -5.25
N ASP A 287 21.92 27.02 -5.42
CA ASP A 287 22.48 27.86 -4.35
C ASP A 287 21.55 28.98 -3.90
N ARG A 288 20.58 29.41 -4.74
CA ARG A 288 19.52 30.35 -4.35
C ARG A 288 18.32 29.67 -3.68
N GLU A 289 18.17 28.37 -3.84
CA GLU A 289 17.02 27.60 -3.36
C GLU A 289 17.28 26.88 -2.03
N MET A 290 18.55 26.67 -1.67
CA MET A 290 18.92 25.95 -0.45
C MET A 290 18.95 26.86 0.77
N GLN A 291 18.06 26.61 1.73
CA GLN A 291 17.99 27.34 2.99
C GLN A 291 18.80 26.61 4.06
N THR A 292 19.76 27.30 4.67
CA THR A 292 20.59 26.75 5.76
C THR A 292 20.10 27.28 7.11
N SER A 293 20.05 26.40 8.11
CA SER A 293 19.72 26.74 9.49
C SER A 293 20.61 25.97 10.47
N ASN A 294 20.79 26.51 11.67
CA ASN A 294 21.45 25.79 12.75
C ASN A 294 20.50 24.73 13.31
N VAL A 295 21.05 23.59 13.71
CA VAL A 295 20.32 22.52 14.39
C VAL A 295 20.81 22.48 15.82
N SER A 296 19.89 22.61 16.76
CA SER A 296 20.20 22.50 18.19
C SER A 296 20.68 21.08 18.52
N GLU A 297 21.40 20.91 19.63
CA GLU A 297 21.78 19.57 20.09
C GLU A 297 20.53 18.70 20.34
N ALA A 298 19.42 19.27 20.83
CA ALA A 298 18.17 18.54 21.02
C ALA A 298 17.62 17.99 19.69
N GLU A 299 17.55 18.83 18.65
CA GLU A 299 17.11 18.41 17.32
C GLU A 299 18.07 17.40 16.69
N ALA A 300 19.38 17.56 16.86
CA ALA A 300 20.37 16.60 16.37
C ALA A 300 20.16 15.22 17.01
N GLN A 301 19.96 15.17 18.32
CA GLN A 301 19.64 13.93 19.04
C GLN A 301 18.31 13.33 18.55
N TYR A 302 17.31 14.15 18.23
CA TYR A 302 16.08 13.69 17.61
C TYR A 302 16.32 13.04 16.24
N TYR A 303 16.99 13.70 15.29
CA TYR A 303 17.21 13.15 13.94
C TYR A 303 18.02 11.85 13.97
N LEU A 304 19.01 11.75 14.86
CA LEU A 304 19.79 10.52 15.06
C LEU A 304 18.92 9.39 15.64
N GLY A 305 18.08 9.69 16.63
CA GLY A 305 17.16 8.72 17.21
C GLY A 305 16.09 8.26 16.22
N ASP A 306 15.58 9.18 15.40
CA ASP A 306 14.57 8.88 14.38
C ASP A 306 15.14 8.02 13.24
N LEU A 307 16.38 8.30 12.81
CA LEU A 307 17.11 7.42 11.88
C LEU A 307 17.22 6.00 12.44
N LEU A 308 17.68 5.86 13.69
CA LEU A 308 17.86 4.55 14.34
C LEU A 308 16.53 3.82 14.55
N LEU A 309 15.45 4.55 14.83
CA LEU A 309 14.10 3.99 14.90
C LEU A 309 13.73 3.38 13.55
N HIS A 310 13.97 4.07 12.44
CA HIS A 310 13.65 3.58 11.09
C HIS A 310 14.56 2.42 10.65
N MET A 311 15.74 2.26 11.25
CA MET A 311 16.60 1.09 11.12
C MET A 311 16.24 -0.07 12.06
N ASP A 312 15.16 0.04 12.83
CA ASP A 312 14.73 -0.94 13.83
C ASP A 312 15.73 -1.14 15.00
N ARG A 313 16.61 -0.17 15.24
CA ARG A 313 17.54 -0.15 16.39
C ARG A 313 16.90 0.55 17.57
N LEU A 314 15.82 -0.06 18.09
CA LEU A 314 14.89 0.57 19.05
C LEU A 314 15.57 1.06 20.34
N GLN A 315 16.52 0.29 20.90
CA GLN A 315 17.20 0.69 22.14
C GLN A 315 18.08 1.93 21.95
N ASP A 316 18.84 1.98 20.85
CA ASP A 316 19.69 3.13 20.54
C ASP A 316 18.83 4.36 20.22
N ALA A 317 17.75 4.16 19.48
CA ALA A 317 16.77 5.20 19.19
C ALA A 317 16.19 5.82 20.46
N GLU A 318 15.76 4.99 21.43
CA GLU A 318 15.22 5.47 22.71
C GLU A 318 16.22 6.34 23.47
N ALA A 319 17.49 5.94 23.52
CA ALA A 319 18.54 6.70 24.21
C ALA A 319 18.71 8.10 23.62
N HIS A 320 18.78 8.20 22.29
CA HIS A 320 18.87 9.47 21.57
C HIS A 320 17.61 10.33 21.76
N LEU A 321 16.41 9.75 21.59
CA LEU A 321 15.15 10.48 21.73
C LEU A 321 14.90 10.99 23.15
N ARG A 322 15.26 10.21 24.18
CA ARG A 322 15.20 10.68 25.58
C ARG A 322 16.21 11.78 25.86
N LYS A 323 17.42 11.70 25.30
CA LYS A 323 18.39 12.78 25.40
C LYS A 323 17.88 14.05 24.72
N ALA A 324 17.24 13.94 23.56
CA ALA A 324 16.60 15.07 22.89
C ALA A 324 15.58 15.76 23.80
N LEU A 325 14.69 14.99 24.44
CA LEU A 325 13.69 15.53 25.38
C LEU A 325 14.27 16.06 26.70
N ALA A 326 15.41 15.55 27.14
CA ALA A 326 16.12 16.10 28.29
C ALA A 326 16.75 17.48 27.98
N LEU A 327 17.13 17.71 26.73
CA LEU A 327 17.69 18.98 26.26
C LEU A 327 16.61 20.00 25.89
N ASP A 328 15.52 19.53 25.28
CA ASP A 328 14.34 20.32 24.96
C ASP A 328 13.06 19.51 25.20
N ALA A 329 12.40 19.77 26.32
CA ALA A 329 11.15 19.12 26.68
C ALA A 329 9.97 19.51 25.77
N ASN A 330 10.14 20.52 24.90
CA ASN A 330 9.15 21.00 23.96
C ASN A 330 9.32 20.45 22.53
N LEU A 331 10.25 19.51 22.32
CA LEU A 331 10.50 18.94 21.00
C LEU A 331 9.43 17.89 20.64
N ASP A 332 8.29 18.34 20.11
CA ASP A 332 7.14 17.50 19.78
C ASP A 332 7.47 16.34 18.82
N ALA A 333 8.44 16.53 17.92
CA ALA A 333 8.89 15.49 17.02
C ALA A 333 9.54 14.31 17.76
N ALA A 334 10.27 14.56 18.84
CA ALA A 334 10.84 13.49 19.67
C ALA A 334 9.77 12.73 20.46
N TYR A 335 8.70 13.40 20.91
CA TYR A 335 7.52 12.70 21.45
C TYR A 335 6.87 11.80 20.40
N ALA A 336 6.69 12.28 19.18
CA ALA A 336 6.14 11.47 18.09
C ALA A 336 7.00 10.22 17.82
N SER A 337 8.34 10.36 17.71
CA SER A 337 9.22 9.21 17.51
C SER A 337 9.25 8.25 18.70
N LEU A 338 9.13 8.72 19.94
CA LEU A 338 8.94 7.82 21.09
C LEU A 338 7.59 7.10 21.05
N GLY A 339 6.53 7.77 20.59
CA GLY A 339 5.23 7.12 20.35
C GLY A 339 5.33 6.01 19.30
N MET A 340 6.00 6.28 18.18
CA MET A 340 6.25 5.28 17.12
C MET A 340 7.09 4.10 17.64
N LEU A 341 8.12 4.39 18.44
CA LEU A 341 8.94 3.37 19.08
C LEU A 341 8.09 2.45 19.96
N ARG A 342 7.24 3.01 20.84
CA ARG A 342 6.33 2.21 21.67
C ARG A 342 5.31 1.42 20.85
N MET A 343 4.84 1.99 19.74
CA MET A 343 3.97 1.27 18.80
C MET A 343 4.67 0.04 18.20
N ARG A 344 5.95 0.14 17.82
CA ARG A 344 6.74 -1.01 17.32
C ARG A 344 6.99 -2.07 18.39
N GLU A 345 7.12 -1.66 19.65
CA GLU A 345 7.21 -2.57 20.79
C GLU A 345 5.85 -3.22 21.17
N GLY A 346 4.75 -2.85 20.50
CA GLY A 346 3.40 -3.32 20.83
C GLY A 346 2.78 -2.66 22.08
N LYS A 347 3.42 -1.62 22.62
CA LYS A 347 2.99 -0.87 23.81
C LYS A 347 2.03 0.26 23.42
N SER A 348 0.85 -0.12 22.96
CA SER A 348 -0.17 0.80 22.43
C SER A 348 -0.61 1.91 23.40
N PRO A 349 -0.85 1.63 24.70
CA PRO A 349 -1.22 2.68 25.66
C PRO A 349 -0.15 3.76 25.80
N GLU A 350 1.11 3.35 25.96
CA GLU A 350 2.25 4.26 26.09
C GLU A 350 2.49 5.05 24.79
N ALA A 351 2.32 4.41 23.64
CA ALA A 351 2.39 5.09 22.34
C ALA A 351 1.38 6.23 22.26
N LEU A 352 0.12 5.97 22.64
CA LEU A 352 -0.94 6.98 22.65
C LEU A 352 -0.62 8.13 23.61
N GLU A 353 -0.04 7.87 24.78
CA GLU A 353 0.40 8.95 25.69
C GLU A 353 1.44 9.88 25.03
N PHE A 354 2.46 9.31 24.38
CA PHE A 354 3.48 10.10 23.70
C PHE A 354 2.90 10.93 22.54
N PHE A 355 2.04 10.32 21.72
CA PHE A 355 1.38 11.05 20.64
C PHE A 355 0.44 12.13 21.16
N THR A 356 -0.28 11.88 22.26
CA THR A 356 -1.14 12.88 22.93
C THR A 356 -0.32 14.10 23.33
N LYS A 357 0.81 13.89 24.04
CA LYS A 357 1.73 14.98 24.42
C LYS A 357 2.24 15.76 23.21
N ALA A 358 2.49 15.10 22.08
CA ALA A 358 2.92 15.78 20.86
C ALA A 358 1.80 16.68 20.29
N VAL A 359 0.56 16.19 20.20
CA VAL A 359 -0.54 16.94 19.55
C VAL A 359 -1.18 18.01 20.43
N GLU A 360 -1.14 17.88 21.76
CA GLU A 360 -1.66 18.88 22.72
C GLU A 360 -0.98 20.26 22.58
N ARG A 361 0.21 20.31 21.99
CA ARG A 361 1.00 21.53 21.75
C ARG A 361 0.85 22.10 20.34
N ASP A 362 -0.10 21.60 19.54
CA ASP A 362 -0.27 21.94 18.12
C ASP A 362 1.02 21.74 17.29
N SER A 363 1.64 20.57 17.47
CA SER A 363 2.87 20.17 16.79
C SER A 363 2.83 20.47 15.29
N LYS A 364 3.92 21.06 14.78
CA LYS A 364 4.09 21.27 13.33
C LYS A 364 4.58 20.01 12.61
N ASN A 365 4.76 18.90 13.32
CA ASN A 365 5.07 17.61 12.73
C ASN A 365 3.78 16.88 12.32
N HIS A 366 3.55 16.78 10.99
CA HIS A 366 2.42 16.04 10.44
C HIS A 366 2.33 14.58 10.93
N LEU A 367 3.46 13.91 11.17
CA LEU A 367 3.50 12.53 11.68
C LEU A 367 2.94 12.42 13.09
N ALA A 368 3.12 13.43 13.94
CA ALA A 368 2.54 13.43 15.29
C ALA A 368 1.01 13.36 15.23
N HIS A 369 0.40 14.16 14.34
CA HIS A 369 -1.04 14.16 14.13
C HIS A 369 -1.54 12.89 13.45
N TYR A 370 -0.83 12.41 12.43
CA TYR A 370 -1.18 11.16 11.76
C TYR A 370 -1.16 9.97 12.71
N TYR A 371 -0.05 9.75 13.42
CA TYR A 371 0.07 8.59 14.30
C TYR A 371 -0.85 8.67 15.52
N TYR A 372 -1.11 9.87 16.05
CA TYR A 372 -2.14 10.05 17.06
C TYR A 372 -3.51 9.58 16.55
N ALA A 373 -3.94 10.07 15.38
CA ALA A 373 -5.20 9.66 14.76
C ALA A 373 -5.23 8.15 14.45
N TYR A 374 -4.12 7.61 13.95
CA TYR A 374 -3.96 6.18 13.68
C TYR A 374 -4.03 5.33 14.96
N MET A 375 -3.57 5.82 16.11
CA MET A 375 -3.68 5.08 17.37
C MET A 375 -5.09 5.16 17.97
N LEU A 376 -5.82 6.26 17.76
CA LEU A 376 -7.21 6.38 18.20
C LEU A 376 -8.14 5.34 17.55
N GLN A 377 -7.91 4.95 16.28
CA GLN A 377 -8.68 3.89 15.63
C GLN A 377 -8.35 2.48 16.14
N ARG A 378 -7.15 2.26 16.71
CA ARG A 378 -6.66 0.95 17.14
C ARG A 378 -6.89 0.65 18.61
N THR A 379 -7.37 1.65 19.34
CA THR A 379 -7.70 1.52 20.77
C THR A 379 -9.19 1.27 20.91
N GLU A 380 -9.57 0.45 21.88
CA GLU A 380 -10.97 0.14 22.17
C GLU A 380 -11.64 1.28 22.92
N ALA A 381 -12.84 1.68 22.50
CA ALA A 381 -13.65 2.66 23.21
C ALA A 381 -14.45 1.98 24.32
N ALA A 382 -14.60 2.66 25.46
CA ALA A 382 -15.41 2.16 26.57
C ALA A 382 -16.91 2.19 26.23
N ASP A 383 -17.34 3.19 25.46
CA ASP A 383 -18.73 3.35 25.03
C ASP A 383 -18.86 4.07 23.67
N ALA A 384 -20.11 4.18 23.20
CA ALA A 384 -20.43 4.81 21.92
C ALA A 384 -20.14 6.33 21.87
N ALA A 385 -20.21 7.04 23.01
CA ALA A 385 -19.92 8.47 23.07
C ALA A 385 -18.41 8.71 22.95
N GLU A 386 -17.60 7.91 23.63
CA GLU A 386 -16.16 7.91 23.48
C GLU A 386 -15.76 7.52 22.05
N GLN A 387 -16.38 6.48 21.48
CA GLN A 387 -16.11 6.08 20.09
C GLN A 387 -16.37 7.21 19.09
N ARG A 388 -17.48 7.94 19.25
CA ARG A 388 -17.79 9.10 18.42
C ARG A 388 -16.75 10.21 18.59
N SER A 389 -16.38 10.55 19.82
CA SER A 389 -15.33 11.53 20.11
C SER A 389 -13.99 11.14 19.49
N ARG A 390 -13.65 9.84 19.49
CA ARG A 390 -12.43 9.32 18.86
C ARG A 390 -12.48 9.45 17.35
N TRP A 391 -13.61 9.18 16.70
CA TRP A 391 -13.77 9.41 15.25
C TRP A 391 -13.61 10.89 14.89
N ASP A 392 -14.20 11.80 15.67
CA ASP A 392 -14.05 13.24 15.45
C ASP A 392 -12.58 13.68 15.59
N ARG A 393 -11.89 13.25 16.66
CA ARG A 393 -10.46 13.52 16.87
C ARG A 393 -9.61 12.92 15.74
N THR A 394 -9.91 11.69 15.32
CA THR A 394 -9.21 11.03 14.20
C THR A 394 -9.35 11.85 12.93
N ARG A 395 -10.56 12.31 12.59
CA ARG A 395 -10.82 13.16 11.42
C ARG A 395 -10.06 14.49 11.50
N THR A 396 -10.12 15.17 12.65
CA THR A 396 -9.43 16.44 12.89
C THR A 396 -7.91 16.32 12.69
N HIS A 397 -7.30 15.31 13.29
CA HIS A 397 -5.83 15.17 13.22
C HIS A 397 -5.35 14.55 11.91
N ALA A 398 -6.13 13.69 11.26
CA ALA A 398 -5.85 13.26 9.89
C ALA A 398 -5.86 14.47 8.91
N ARG A 399 -6.85 15.37 9.04
CA ARG A 399 -6.89 16.63 8.26
C ARG A 399 -5.68 17.53 8.55
N LYS A 400 -5.34 17.71 9.83
CA LYS A 400 -4.15 18.49 10.21
C LYS A 400 -2.87 17.91 9.60
N ALA A 401 -2.74 16.59 9.56
CA ALA A 401 -1.59 15.93 8.92
C ALA A 401 -1.51 16.25 7.42
N THR A 402 -2.63 16.22 6.70
CA THR A 402 -2.66 16.56 5.26
C THR A 402 -2.50 18.06 4.98
N GLU A 403 -2.89 18.94 5.91
CA GLU A 403 -2.61 20.38 5.83
C GLU A 403 -1.12 20.68 6.00
N LEU A 404 -0.47 20.06 6.99
CA LEU A 404 0.96 20.21 7.26
C LEU A 404 1.84 19.55 6.20
N ALA A 405 1.38 18.44 5.61
CA ALA A 405 2.07 17.72 4.55
C ALA A 405 1.08 17.33 3.42
N PRO A 406 0.82 18.22 2.44
CA PRO A 406 -0.18 17.98 1.40
C PRO A 406 0.06 16.77 0.50
N HIS A 407 1.29 16.26 0.42
CA HIS A 407 1.62 15.07 -0.37
C HIS A 407 1.63 13.79 0.46
N PHE A 408 1.47 13.86 1.79
CA PHE A 408 1.45 12.70 2.68
C PHE A 408 0.12 11.96 2.56
N VAL A 409 0.13 10.90 1.75
CA VAL A 409 -1.07 10.17 1.30
C VAL A 409 -1.74 9.34 2.39
N GLU A 410 -0.99 8.92 3.41
CA GLU A 410 -1.49 8.15 4.56
C GLU A 410 -2.52 8.95 5.36
N GLY A 411 -2.36 10.27 5.47
CA GLY A 411 -3.34 11.15 6.11
C GLY A 411 -4.69 11.15 5.39
N TYR A 412 -4.68 11.15 4.05
CA TYR A 412 -5.90 11.07 3.25
C TYR A 412 -6.53 9.67 3.31
N SER A 413 -5.73 8.62 3.30
CA SER A 413 -6.21 7.24 3.49
C SER A 413 -6.93 7.07 4.84
N LEU A 414 -6.40 7.71 5.89
CA LEU A 414 -7.02 7.70 7.22
C LEU A 414 -8.34 8.48 7.27
N LEU A 415 -8.45 9.59 6.52
CA LEU A 415 -9.75 10.28 6.33
C LEU A 415 -10.78 9.37 5.64
N GLY A 416 -10.35 8.62 4.62
CA GLY A 416 -11.14 7.58 3.96
C GLY A 416 -11.64 6.52 4.95
N TYR A 417 -10.73 5.97 5.75
CA TYR A 417 -11.06 4.96 6.75
C TYR A 417 -12.04 5.47 7.80
N VAL A 418 -11.79 6.64 8.41
CA VAL A 418 -12.66 7.14 9.49
C VAL A 418 -14.07 7.45 8.97
N ALA A 419 -14.19 7.93 7.73
CA ALA A 419 -15.49 8.17 7.11
C ALA A 419 -16.28 6.87 6.85
N LEU A 420 -15.60 5.79 6.46
CA LEU A 420 -16.23 4.47 6.30
C LEU A 420 -16.82 3.94 7.62
N VAL A 421 -16.04 3.99 8.71
CA VAL A 421 -16.47 3.40 9.99
C VAL A 421 -17.45 4.29 10.75
N SER A 422 -17.32 5.62 10.65
CA SER A 422 -18.23 6.57 11.30
C SER A 422 -19.49 6.88 10.49
N LYS A 423 -19.46 6.62 9.17
CA LYS A 423 -20.49 7.06 8.19
C LYS A 423 -20.69 8.58 8.13
N GLU A 424 -19.68 9.34 8.54
CA GLU A 424 -19.70 10.80 8.60
C GLU A 424 -18.53 11.37 7.78
N GLY A 425 -18.72 12.57 7.20
CA GLY A 425 -17.66 13.22 6.40
C GLY A 425 -17.33 12.50 5.08
N VAL A 426 -18.25 11.69 4.55
CA VAL A 426 -18.06 10.87 3.34
C VAL A 426 -17.63 11.70 2.13
N ALA A 427 -18.27 12.85 1.87
CA ALA A 427 -17.91 13.69 0.72
C ALA A 427 -16.48 14.26 0.83
N GLU A 428 -16.07 14.72 2.02
CA GLU A 428 -14.70 15.18 2.28
C GLU A 428 -13.69 14.05 2.07
N ALA A 429 -14.01 12.85 2.56
CA ALA A 429 -13.16 11.68 2.43
C ALA A 429 -13.02 11.19 0.98
N GLU A 430 -14.06 11.33 0.17
CA GLU A 430 -14.01 11.04 -1.27
C GLU A 430 -13.04 11.98 -1.99
N ASP A 431 -13.18 13.30 -1.79
CA ASP A 431 -12.26 14.30 -2.34
C ASP A 431 -10.82 14.07 -1.88
N ALA A 432 -10.64 13.73 -0.59
CA ALA A 432 -9.36 13.40 0.00
C ALA A 432 -8.69 12.19 -0.68
N LEU A 433 -9.43 11.11 -0.91
CA LEU A 433 -8.91 9.90 -1.57
C LEU A 433 -8.61 10.14 -3.04
N ILE A 434 -9.44 10.91 -3.75
CA ILE A 434 -9.16 11.31 -5.14
C ILE A 434 -7.83 12.08 -5.21
N LYS A 435 -7.62 13.02 -4.30
CA LYS A 435 -6.38 13.79 -4.20
C LYS A 435 -5.18 12.89 -3.86
N ALA A 436 -5.35 11.91 -2.98
CA ALA A 436 -4.31 10.94 -2.66
C ALA A 436 -3.90 10.09 -3.87
N ILE A 437 -4.88 9.63 -4.66
CA ILE A 437 -4.64 8.88 -5.91
C ILE A 437 -3.91 9.74 -6.95
N GLN A 438 -4.14 11.06 -6.97
CA GLN A 438 -3.40 11.96 -7.86
C GLN A 438 -1.92 12.07 -7.47
N TYR A 439 -1.60 12.08 -6.17
CA TYR A 439 -0.22 12.14 -5.68
C TYR A 439 0.51 10.81 -5.77
N ALA A 440 -0.20 9.68 -5.62
CA ALA A 440 0.38 8.35 -5.62
C ALA A 440 -0.48 7.37 -6.44
N PRO A 441 -0.50 7.50 -7.78
CA PRO A 441 -1.38 6.70 -8.65
C PRO A 441 -1.05 5.20 -8.65
N GLY A 442 0.19 4.82 -8.28
CA GLY A 442 0.62 3.42 -8.12
C GLY A 442 0.09 2.72 -6.87
N ARG A 443 -0.43 3.48 -5.89
CA ARG A 443 -0.92 2.96 -4.61
C ARG A 443 -2.36 2.48 -4.72
N LEU A 444 -2.52 1.28 -5.27
CA LEU A 444 -3.83 0.70 -5.61
C LEU A 444 -4.75 0.49 -4.42
N GLU A 445 -4.21 0.39 -3.20
CA GLU A 445 -5.00 0.33 -1.97
C GLU A 445 -5.83 1.60 -1.74
N LEU A 446 -5.38 2.76 -2.25
CA LEU A 446 -6.16 4.01 -2.20
C LEU A 446 -7.41 3.94 -3.09
N ARG A 447 -7.31 3.27 -4.25
CA ARG A 447 -8.44 3.02 -5.15
C ARG A 447 -9.44 2.05 -4.54
N ILE A 448 -8.96 1.00 -3.87
CA ILE A 448 -9.83 0.08 -3.13
C ILE A 448 -10.56 0.84 -2.02
N ARG A 449 -9.86 1.65 -1.23
CA ARG A 449 -10.49 2.47 -0.17
C ARG A 449 -11.53 3.44 -0.73
N LEU A 450 -11.25 4.07 -1.88
CA LEU A 450 -12.24 4.92 -2.57
C LEU A 450 -13.46 4.11 -3.02
N ALA A 451 -13.26 2.93 -3.61
CA ALA A 451 -14.37 2.08 -4.02
C ALA A 451 -15.21 1.58 -2.83
N GLU A 452 -14.59 1.25 -1.70
CA GLU A 452 -15.30 0.93 -0.45
C GLU A 452 -16.20 2.10 -0.02
N LEU A 453 -15.69 3.33 -0.05
CA LEU A 453 -16.42 4.54 0.32
C LEU A 453 -17.58 4.84 -0.64
N LEU A 454 -17.34 4.71 -1.95
CA LEU A 454 -18.37 4.86 -2.99
C LEU A 454 -19.46 3.79 -2.86
N PHE A 455 -19.08 2.54 -2.57
CA PHE A 455 -20.01 1.45 -2.35
C PHE A 455 -20.86 1.67 -1.08
N ALA A 456 -20.26 2.16 0.00
CA ALA A 456 -20.99 2.54 1.21
C ALA A 456 -21.93 3.74 0.99
N GLY A 457 -21.54 4.68 0.11
CA GLY A 457 -22.31 5.87 -0.26
C GLY A 457 -23.30 5.69 -1.42
N ASP A 458 -23.58 4.45 -1.84
CA ASP A 458 -24.51 4.10 -2.92
C ASP A 458 -24.15 4.58 -4.34
N LYS A 459 -22.88 4.92 -4.56
CA LYS A 459 -22.35 5.29 -5.88
C LYS A 459 -21.83 4.04 -6.61
N LEU A 460 -22.73 3.11 -6.92
CA LEU A 460 -22.39 1.79 -7.46
C LEU A 460 -21.63 1.82 -8.79
N ALA A 461 -22.03 2.71 -9.71
CA ALA A 461 -21.39 2.82 -11.02
C ALA A 461 -19.93 3.30 -10.91
N ASP A 462 -19.68 4.28 -10.03
CA ASP A 462 -18.34 4.82 -9.79
C ASP A 462 -17.45 3.79 -9.09
N ALA A 463 -17.99 3.08 -8.09
CA ALA A 463 -17.28 1.99 -7.42
C ALA A 463 -16.88 0.87 -8.39
N GLU A 464 -17.80 0.44 -9.26
CA GLU A 464 -17.53 -0.56 -10.29
C GLU A 464 -16.44 -0.10 -11.28
N PHE A 465 -16.50 1.17 -11.71
CA PHE A 465 -15.49 1.74 -12.59
C PHE A 465 -14.11 1.70 -11.93
N VAL A 466 -13.97 2.22 -10.70
CA VAL A 466 -12.71 2.23 -9.97
C VAL A 466 -12.16 0.82 -9.78
N LEU A 467 -12.99 -0.14 -9.36
CA LEU A 467 -12.55 -1.52 -9.14
C LEU A 467 -12.14 -2.22 -10.43
N THR A 468 -12.85 -1.98 -11.52
CA THR A 468 -12.47 -2.50 -12.85
C THR A 468 -11.09 -1.97 -13.27
N THR A 469 -10.75 -0.71 -12.93
CA THR A 469 -9.40 -0.20 -13.18
C THR A 469 -8.32 -0.93 -12.36
N VAL A 470 -8.63 -1.36 -11.13
CA VAL A 470 -7.70 -2.11 -10.27
C VAL A 470 -7.55 -3.55 -10.76
N THR A 471 -8.64 -4.24 -11.10
CA THR A 471 -8.60 -5.63 -11.56
C THR A 471 -7.90 -5.78 -12.90
N ASN A 472 -7.99 -4.76 -13.76
CA ASN A 472 -7.31 -4.70 -15.06
C ASN A 472 -5.91 -4.05 -14.97
N SER A 473 -5.35 -3.90 -13.76
CA SER A 473 -4.02 -3.36 -13.53
C SER A 473 -3.01 -4.43 -13.11
N GLY A 474 -1.73 -4.06 -13.03
CA GLY A 474 -0.63 -4.92 -12.55
C GLY A 474 -0.64 -5.12 -11.04
N ALA A 475 -1.83 -5.13 -10.43
CA ALA A 475 -2.01 -5.32 -9.00
C ALA A 475 -1.41 -6.66 -8.55
N GLU A 476 -0.79 -6.64 -7.37
CA GLU A 476 -0.40 -7.85 -6.65
C GLU A 476 -1.60 -8.80 -6.45
N PRO A 477 -1.39 -10.12 -6.38
CA PRO A 477 -2.49 -11.09 -6.25
C PRO A 477 -3.44 -10.80 -5.10
N ALA A 478 -2.92 -10.36 -3.95
CA ALA A 478 -3.73 -10.02 -2.78
C ALA A 478 -4.65 -8.82 -3.04
N ILE A 479 -4.11 -7.74 -3.61
CA ILE A 479 -4.85 -6.52 -3.97
C ILE A 479 -5.90 -6.83 -5.04
N ARG A 480 -5.52 -7.59 -6.07
CA ARG A 480 -6.45 -8.01 -7.14
C ARG A 480 -7.60 -8.82 -6.58
N SER A 481 -7.31 -9.83 -5.77
CA SER A 481 -8.33 -10.68 -5.15
C SER A 481 -9.27 -9.89 -4.24
N GLN A 482 -8.76 -8.89 -3.51
CA GLN A 482 -9.61 -7.97 -2.75
C GLN A 482 -10.51 -7.14 -3.65
N ALA A 483 -9.99 -6.58 -4.74
CA ALA A 483 -10.76 -5.78 -5.69
C ALA A 483 -11.84 -6.62 -6.40
N GLU A 484 -11.55 -7.86 -6.79
CA GLU A 484 -12.50 -8.79 -7.42
C GLU A 484 -13.67 -9.11 -6.48
N ARG A 485 -13.40 -9.43 -5.22
CA ARG A 485 -14.48 -9.68 -4.22
C ARG A 485 -15.38 -8.46 -4.04
N LEU A 486 -14.81 -7.27 -3.98
CA LEU A 486 -15.60 -6.04 -3.83
C LEU A 486 -16.37 -5.72 -5.13
N LEU A 487 -15.77 -5.96 -6.29
CA LEU A 487 -16.40 -5.75 -7.60
C LEU A 487 -17.61 -6.66 -7.78
N ASP A 488 -17.50 -7.93 -7.36
CA ASP A 488 -18.62 -8.86 -7.35
C ASP A 488 -19.74 -8.38 -6.42
N ALA A 489 -19.40 -7.88 -5.23
CA ALA A 489 -20.40 -7.32 -4.32
C ALA A 489 -21.12 -6.10 -4.93
N VAL A 490 -20.38 -5.19 -5.57
CA VAL A 490 -20.93 -4.01 -6.26
C VAL A 490 -21.85 -4.43 -7.40
N ARG A 491 -21.40 -5.34 -8.27
CA ARG A 491 -22.20 -5.84 -9.40
C ARG A 491 -23.46 -6.55 -8.94
N ASN A 492 -23.37 -7.35 -7.88
CA ASN A 492 -24.54 -8.03 -7.32
C ASN A 492 -25.57 -7.03 -6.81
N ARG A 493 -25.17 -6.00 -6.06
CA ARG A 493 -26.10 -4.96 -5.59
C ARG A 493 -26.74 -4.18 -6.75
N ARG A 494 -25.93 -3.78 -7.73
CA ARG A 494 -26.40 -3.06 -8.92
C ARG A 494 -27.41 -3.88 -9.73
N ASN A 495 -27.13 -5.17 -9.93
CA ASN A 495 -28.02 -6.08 -10.65
C ASN A 495 -29.34 -6.30 -9.89
N ALA A 496 -29.28 -6.41 -8.56
CA ALA A 496 -30.47 -6.55 -7.71
C ALA A 496 -31.36 -5.29 -7.79
N GLU A 497 -30.77 -4.10 -7.72
CA GLU A 497 -31.50 -2.84 -7.86
C GLU A 497 -32.13 -2.67 -9.24
N GLN A 498 -31.41 -3.05 -10.30
CA GLN A 498 -31.96 -3.05 -11.65
C GLN A 498 -33.13 -4.02 -11.77
N ALA A 499 -32.99 -5.25 -11.26
CA ALA A 499 -34.05 -6.25 -11.30
C ALA A 499 -35.29 -5.78 -10.51
N LEU A 500 -35.09 -5.11 -9.37
CA LEU A 500 -36.17 -4.53 -8.58
C LEU A 500 -36.90 -3.42 -9.34
N ARG A 501 -36.18 -2.47 -9.96
CA ARG A 501 -36.78 -1.43 -10.81
C ARG A 501 -37.59 -2.02 -11.96
N GLU A 502 -37.01 -2.99 -12.68
CA GLU A 502 -37.71 -3.69 -13.77
C GLU A 502 -38.96 -4.43 -13.27
N TYR A 503 -38.91 -5.02 -12.07
CA TYR A 503 -40.06 -5.68 -11.44
C TYR A 503 -41.17 -4.69 -11.09
N GLU A 504 -40.83 -3.56 -10.48
CA GLU A 504 -41.79 -2.50 -10.14
C GLU A 504 -42.46 -1.95 -11.39
N GLU A 505 -41.71 -1.70 -12.47
CA GLU A 505 -42.26 -1.28 -13.75
C GLU A 505 -43.22 -2.32 -14.34
N ARG A 506 -42.86 -3.61 -14.31
CA ARG A 506 -43.76 -4.69 -14.78
C ARG A 506 -45.04 -4.73 -13.97
N ARG A 507 -44.95 -4.66 -12.64
CA ARG A 507 -46.11 -4.64 -11.73
C ARG A 507 -47.00 -3.43 -11.97
N ARG A 508 -46.40 -2.25 -12.17
CA ARG A 508 -47.12 -1.03 -12.49
C ARG A 508 -47.89 -1.17 -13.82
N ARG A 509 -47.25 -1.67 -14.87
CA ARG A 509 -47.92 -1.93 -16.17
C ARG A 509 -49.07 -2.93 -16.06
N LEU A 510 -48.90 -3.99 -15.26
CA LEU A 510 -49.97 -4.97 -15.00
C LEU A 510 -51.16 -4.35 -14.26
N ASN A 511 -50.92 -3.42 -13.34
CA ASN A 511 -51.97 -2.73 -12.59
C ASN A 511 -52.63 -1.58 -13.40
N GLU A 512 -51.90 -0.93 -14.30
CA GLU A 512 -52.40 0.17 -15.15
C GLU A 512 -53.10 -0.33 -16.42
N SER A 513 -52.85 -1.56 -16.86
CA SER A 513 -53.56 -2.15 -17.99
C SER A 513 -55.03 -2.35 -17.62
N PRO A 514 -56.00 -1.59 -18.20
CA PRO A 514 -57.40 -1.80 -17.92
C PRO A 514 -57.71 -3.23 -18.35
N ALA A 515 -58.40 -3.97 -17.47
CA ALA A 515 -58.97 -5.24 -17.83
C ALA A 515 -59.66 -5.09 -19.19
N ARG A 516 -59.09 -5.71 -20.24
CA ARG A 516 -59.88 -6.13 -21.38
C ARG A 516 -60.84 -7.13 -20.80
N ALA A 517 -62.02 -6.64 -20.46
CA ALA A 517 -63.16 -7.42 -20.09
C ALA A 517 -63.42 -8.41 -21.23
N THR A 518 -63.02 -9.66 -21.03
CA THR A 518 -63.83 -10.79 -21.45
C THR A 518 -64.38 -11.37 -20.17
N SER A 519 -65.65 -11.09 -19.96
CA SER A 519 -66.49 -11.73 -18.95
C SER A 519 -66.42 -13.24 -19.15
N GLU A 520 -65.78 -13.94 -18.24
CA GLU A 520 -66.17 -15.31 -17.91
C GLU A 520 -66.05 -15.49 -16.39
N ASP A 521 -67.24 -15.59 -15.82
CA ASP A 521 -67.62 -16.20 -14.55
C ASP A 521 -66.97 -15.70 -13.24
N ARG A 522 -67.69 -14.78 -12.58
CA ARG A 522 -67.52 -14.51 -11.16
C ARG A 522 -68.30 -15.54 -10.34
N THR A 523 -67.60 -16.56 -9.84
CA THR A 523 -67.99 -17.22 -8.60
C THR A 523 -66.83 -17.14 -7.60
N ARG A 524 -66.99 -16.27 -6.59
CA ARG A 524 -66.16 -16.24 -5.37
C ARG A 524 -66.63 -17.39 -4.45
N PRO A 525 -65.76 -18.30 -3.99
CA PRO A 525 -66.05 -19.07 -2.79
C PRO A 525 -65.68 -18.23 -1.56
N SER A 526 -66.54 -18.26 -0.55
CA SER A 526 -66.28 -17.74 0.79
C SER A 526 -65.21 -18.61 1.51
N PRO A 527 -64.54 -18.11 2.57
CA PRO A 527 -63.53 -18.88 3.28
C PRO A 527 -64.20 -20.00 4.09
N GLY A 528 -63.99 -21.25 3.66
CA GLY A 528 -64.34 -22.46 4.42
C GLY A 528 -63.18 -22.93 5.31
N PRO A 529 -63.46 -23.66 6.40
CA PRO A 529 -62.48 -23.97 7.44
C PRO A 529 -61.48 -25.03 6.98
N SER A 530 -60.27 -24.94 7.57
CA SER A 530 -59.18 -25.92 7.61
C SER A 530 -59.50 -27.30 7.01
N GLY A 531 -59.00 -27.54 5.79
CA GLY A 531 -59.02 -28.84 5.13
C GLY A 531 -57.70 -29.56 5.31
N ARG A 532 -57.76 -30.75 5.93
CA ARG A 532 -56.67 -31.73 6.08
C ARG A 532 -56.10 -32.14 4.72
N LEU A 533 -54.78 -32.23 4.62
CA LEU A 533 -54.08 -32.88 3.51
C LEU A 533 -54.45 -34.38 3.44
N PRO A 534 -54.47 -34.99 2.24
CA PRO A 534 -54.66 -36.43 2.09
C PRO A 534 -53.46 -37.19 2.70
N ASP A 535 -53.78 -38.23 3.46
CA ASP A 535 -52.82 -39.12 4.11
C ASP A 535 -51.83 -39.71 3.08
N GLY A 536 -50.54 -39.49 3.29
CA GLY A 536 -49.50 -40.25 2.60
C GLY A 536 -48.31 -39.49 2.03
N ALA A 537 -47.64 -38.64 2.81
CA ALA A 537 -46.19 -38.42 2.72
C ALA A 537 -45.72 -37.76 4.02
N ALA A 538 -44.83 -38.43 4.75
CA ALA A 538 -44.29 -37.96 6.00
C ALA A 538 -43.63 -36.58 5.83
N ALA A 539 -44.11 -35.60 6.58
CA ALA A 539 -43.36 -34.40 6.90
C ALA A 539 -42.30 -34.80 7.94
N SER A 540 -41.06 -34.97 7.49
CA SER A 540 -39.89 -34.99 8.35
C SER A 540 -38.68 -34.48 7.57
N ASP A 541 -38.11 -33.40 8.08
CA ASP A 541 -36.75 -32.90 7.91
C ASP A 541 -36.33 -32.39 6.52
N ILE A 542 -36.38 -31.06 6.31
CA ILE A 542 -35.71 -30.37 5.19
C ILE A 542 -34.85 -29.19 5.69
N VAL A 543 -34.19 -29.34 6.82
CA VAL A 543 -32.96 -28.58 7.08
C VAL A 543 -31.94 -29.58 7.59
N GLU A 544 -31.17 -30.14 6.66
CA GLU A 544 -29.90 -30.75 7.05
C GLU A 544 -29.01 -29.58 7.47
N THR A 545 -28.52 -29.56 8.71
CA THR A 545 -27.42 -28.69 9.15
C THR A 545 -26.15 -29.09 8.39
N ALA A 546 -26.11 -28.79 7.10
CA ALA A 546 -25.06 -29.19 6.20
C ALA A 546 -23.96 -28.13 6.22
N ARG A 547 -22.77 -28.54 6.66
CA ARG A 547 -21.52 -27.91 6.20
C ARG A 547 -21.52 -28.04 4.67
N PRO A 548 -21.41 -26.95 3.88
CA PRO A 548 -21.63 -27.02 2.44
C PRO A 548 -20.59 -27.94 1.78
N LYS A 549 -21.06 -29.03 1.16
CA LYS A 549 -20.26 -29.95 0.30
C LYS A 549 -20.48 -29.70 -1.20
N ARG A 550 -21.37 -28.78 -1.59
CA ARG A 550 -21.65 -28.37 -2.98
C ARG A 550 -21.31 -26.89 -3.16
N GLU A 551 -20.79 -26.54 -4.34
CA GLU A 551 -20.66 -25.14 -4.75
C GLU A 551 -22.04 -24.47 -4.72
N ALA A 552 -22.12 -23.27 -4.13
CA ALA A 552 -23.35 -22.52 -4.04
C ALA A 552 -23.91 -22.20 -5.45
N PRO A 553 -25.23 -22.24 -5.65
CA PRO A 553 -25.83 -21.89 -6.94
C PRO A 553 -25.44 -20.47 -7.34
N GLN A 554 -25.13 -20.27 -8.62
CA GLN A 554 -24.81 -18.95 -9.17
C GLN A 554 -26.09 -18.23 -9.61
N GLY A 555 -26.19 -16.94 -9.29
CA GLY A 555 -27.31 -16.09 -9.70
C GLY A 555 -27.27 -14.72 -9.01
N PRO A 556 -28.09 -13.76 -9.46
CA PRO A 556 -28.32 -12.54 -8.71
C PRO A 556 -28.79 -12.84 -7.29
N ARG A 557 -28.36 -11.99 -6.36
CA ARG A 557 -28.66 -12.10 -4.93
C ARG A 557 -29.51 -10.92 -4.47
N LEU A 558 -30.52 -11.20 -3.67
CA LEU A 558 -31.43 -10.21 -3.11
C LEU A 558 -31.43 -10.32 -1.59
N GLN A 559 -31.19 -9.21 -0.89
CA GLN A 559 -31.31 -9.14 0.56
C GLN A 559 -32.61 -8.45 0.96
N GLY A 560 -33.30 -8.99 1.96
CA GLY A 560 -34.56 -8.42 2.45
C GLY A 560 -35.05 -9.07 3.73
N LEU A 561 -36.15 -8.55 4.25
CA LEU A 561 -36.89 -9.15 5.35
C LEU A 561 -37.89 -10.15 4.81
N LEU A 562 -37.75 -11.43 5.14
CA LEU A 562 -38.74 -12.46 4.82
C LEU A 562 -39.96 -12.27 5.72
N THR A 563 -41.11 -12.05 5.10
CA THR A 563 -42.37 -11.70 5.78
C THR A 563 -43.41 -12.80 5.75
N ASP A 564 -43.39 -13.64 4.70
CA ASP A 564 -44.39 -14.69 4.50
C ASP A 564 -43.86 -15.75 3.52
N ILE A 565 -44.26 -17.01 3.76
CA ILE A 565 -43.93 -18.17 2.94
C ILE A 565 -45.23 -18.87 2.55
N ASP A 566 -45.64 -18.78 1.29
CA ASP A 566 -46.88 -19.38 0.78
C ASP A 566 -46.56 -20.67 0.02
N CYS A 567 -47.03 -21.80 0.55
CA CYS A 567 -46.80 -23.13 0.01
C CYS A 567 -48.03 -23.73 -0.71
N SER A 568 -49.08 -22.93 -0.95
CA SER A 568 -50.37 -23.44 -1.45
C SER A 568 -50.33 -23.87 -2.92
N LYS A 569 -49.43 -23.27 -3.71
CA LYS A 569 -49.19 -23.58 -5.12
C LYS A 569 -47.69 -23.45 -5.37
N GLY A 570 -46.92 -24.51 -5.16
CA GLY A 570 -45.46 -24.39 -5.12
C GLY A 570 -45.00 -23.59 -3.90
N LEU A 571 -43.81 -22.98 -3.97
CA LEU A 571 -43.24 -22.14 -2.91
C LEU A 571 -43.12 -20.70 -3.38
N THR A 572 -43.78 -19.79 -2.65
CA THR A 572 -43.65 -18.34 -2.85
C THR A 572 -43.07 -17.68 -1.60
N LEU A 573 -41.95 -16.99 -1.77
CA LEU A 573 -41.29 -16.21 -0.72
C LEU A 573 -41.64 -14.74 -0.89
N ARG A 574 -42.22 -14.13 0.15
CA ARG A 574 -42.54 -12.70 0.16
C ARG A 574 -41.54 -11.93 1.02
N LEU A 575 -40.83 -11.00 0.39
CA LEU A 575 -39.80 -10.20 1.04
C LEU A 575 -40.16 -8.73 1.02
N LYS A 576 -39.74 -8.02 2.06
CA LYS A 576 -39.69 -6.58 2.09
C LYS A 576 -38.27 -6.12 1.79
N VAL A 577 -38.08 -5.45 0.66
CA VAL A 577 -36.79 -4.92 0.19
C VAL A 577 -36.95 -3.43 -0.03
N ASN A 578 -36.23 -2.60 0.73
CA ASN A 578 -36.32 -1.13 0.64
C ASN A 578 -37.76 -0.59 0.71
N GLY A 579 -38.63 -1.23 1.50
CA GLY A 579 -40.04 -0.87 1.64
C GLY A 579 -40.99 -1.45 0.57
N VAL A 580 -40.46 -2.12 -0.44
CA VAL A 580 -41.20 -2.75 -1.54
C VAL A 580 -41.44 -4.22 -1.23
N THR A 581 -42.67 -4.70 -1.47
CA THR A 581 -42.97 -6.13 -1.36
C THR A 581 -42.63 -6.86 -2.66
N VAL A 582 -41.75 -7.83 -2.54
CA VAL A 582 -41.20 -8.63 -3.64
C VAL A 582 -41.61 -10.08 -3.45
N GLU A 583 -42.04 -10.74 -4.52
CA GLU A 583 -42.39 -12.16 -4.51
C GLU A 583 -41.42 -12.95 -5.40
N LEU A 584 -40.84 -14.03 -4.86
CA LEU A 584 -40.11 -15.05 -5.62
C LEU A 584 -40.87 -16.37 -5.55
N HIS A 585 -40.95 -17.10 -6.66
CA HIS A 585 -41.81 -18.27 -6.77
C HIS A 585 -41.13 -19.43 -7.50
N THR A 586 -41.33 -20.66 -7.02
CA THR A 586 -40.95 -21.89 -7.74
C THR A 586 -42.02 -22.97 -7.60
N ASP A 587 -42.26 -23.71 -8.69
CA ASP A 587 -43.09 -24.92 -8.67
C ASP A 587 -42.32 -26.15 -8.14
N ALA A 588 -41.00 -26.04 -7.96
CA ALA A 588 -40.11 -27.11 -7.52
C ALA A 588 -39.42 -26.76 -6.18
N PRO A 589 -40.16 -26.73 -5.05
CA PRO A 589 -39.63 -26.29 -3.75
C PRO A 589 -38.47 -27.14 -3.24
N ASN A 590 -38.42 -28.42 -3.61
CA ASN A 590 -37.35 -29.35 -3.27
C ASN A 590 -36.00 -29.06 -3.96
N GLN A 591 -35.95 -28.11 -4.89
CA GLN A 591 -34.73 -27.66 -5.54
C GLN A 591 -34.12 -26.41 -4.90
N VAL A 592 -34.79 -25.83 -3.91
CA VAL A 592 -34.30 -24.64 -3.19
C VAL A 592 -33.41 -25.07 -2.03
N GLU A 593 -32.18 -24.57 -1.99
CA GLU A 593 -31.27 -24.80 -0.86
C GLU A 593 -31.60 -23.82 0.28
N PHE A 594 -31.81 -24.31 1.50
CA PHE A 594 -31.99 -23.47 2.69
C PHE A 594 -30.78 -23.62 3.61
N VAL A 595 -30.15 -22.51 3.96
CA VAL A 595 -28.96 -22.50 4.82
C VAL A 595 -29.15 -21.46 5.92
N SER A 596 -28.94 -21.85 7.17
CA SER A 596 -29.03 -20.92 8.30
C SER A 596 -27.67 -20.67 8.93
N TYR A 597 -27.33 -19.39 9.10
CA TYR A 597 -26.21 -18.93 9.92
C TYR A 597 -26.66 -18.33 11.24
N VAL A 598 -27.97 -18.38 11.54
CA VAL A 598 -28.58 -17.81 12.73
C VAL A 598 -29.08 -18.94 13.62
N ALA A 599 -28.54 -19.03 14.84
CA ALA A 599 -28.87 -20.10 15.79
C ALA A 599 -30.35 -20.16 16.20
N ALA A 600 -31.11 -19.09 15.95
CA ALA A 600 -32.54 -18.97 16.26
C ALA A 600 -33.48 -19.57 15.19
N VAL A 601 -32.99 -19.87 13.99
CA VAL A 601 -33.78 -20.51 12.94
C VAL A 601 -33.72 -22.03 13.16
N LYS A 602 -34.86 -22.64 13.49
CA LYS A 602 -34.98 -24.08 13.77
C LYS A 602 -34.78 -24.92 12.50
N ASP A 603 -34.58 -26.22 12.67
CA ASP A 603 -34.40 -27.21 11.59
C ASP A 603 -35.65 -27.42 10.68
N ALA A 604 -36.68 -26.59 10.83
CA ALA A 604 -37.89 -26.61 10.02
C ALA A 604 -38.39 -25.17 9.79
N ILE A 605 -38.76 -24.87 8.54
CA ILE A 605 -39.36 -23.61 8.12
C ILE A 605 -40.83 -23.89 7.81
N ASP A 606 -41.73 -23.31 8.61
CA ASP A 606 -43.17 -23.47 8.44
C ASP A 606 -43.72 -22.49 7.39
N CYS A 607 -44.69 -22.97 6.59
CA CYS A 607 -45.43 -22.12 5.68
C CYS A 607 -46.39 -21.20 6.45
N GLY A 608 -46.47 -19.94 6.03
CA GLY A 608 -47.31 -18.90 6.61
C GLY A 608 -46.53 -17.61 6.91
N PRO A 609 -47.14 -16.69 7.69
CA PRO A 609 -46.50 -15.43 8.07
C PRO A 609 -45.26 -15.67 8.94
N VAL A 610 -44.14 -15.05 8.58
CA VAL A 610 -42.88 -15.16 9.32
C VAL A 610 -42.83 -14.07 10.39
N LYS A 611 -42.86 -14.47 11.67
CA LYS A 611 -42.80 -13.56 12.83
C LYS A 611 -41.88 -14.10 13.94
N PRO A 612 -40.88 -13.34 14.40
CA PRO A 612 -40.44 -12.04 13.84
C PRO A 612 -39.94 -12.19 12.39
N GLU A 613 -40.04 -11.12 11.60
CA GLU A 613 -39.48 -11.10 10.24
C GLU A 613 -37.98 -11.42 10.31
N VAL A 614 -37.48 -12.22 9.37
CA VAL A 614 -36.08 -12.70 9.38
C VAL A 614 -35.32 -12.15 8.19
N HIS A 615 -34.09 -11.68 8.41
CA HIS A 615 -33.22 -11.27 7.33
C HIS A 615 -32.74 -12.47 6.53
N VAL A 616 -32.92 -12.39 5.20
CA VAL A 616 -32.46 -13.43 4.28
C VAL A 616 -31.70 -12.81 3.11
N GLU A 617 -30.71 -13.55 2.62
CA GLU A 617 -30.12 -13.37 1.29
C GLU A 617 -30.65 -14.50 0.39
N ILE A 618 -31.27 -14.16 -0.73
CA ILE A 618 -31.82 -15.12 -1.68
C ILE A 618 -31.05 -15.05 -2.99
N THR A 619 -30.42 -16.15 -3.38
CA THR A 619 -29.92 -16.35 -4.74
C THR A 619 -31.06 -16.85 -5.61
N TYR A 620 -31.31 -16.19 -6.74
CA TYR A 620 -32.44 -16.51 -7.62
C TYR A 620 -32.04 -16.47 -9.10
N ARG A 621 -32.90 -17.02 -9.95
CA ARG A 621 -32.83 -16.79 -11.40
C ARG A 621 -34.09 -16.07 -11.90
N ARG A 622 -34.00 -15.44 -13.06
CA ARG A 622 -35.13 -14.69 -13.65
C ARG A 622 -36.35 -15.59 -13.85
N ALA A 623 -37.51 -15.16 -13.36
CA ALA A 623 -38.77 -15.88 -13.53
C ALA A 623 -39.32 -15.72 -14.95
N ALA A 624 -39.95 -16.78 -15.47
CA ALA A 624 -40.71 -16.70 -16.72
C ALA A 624 -42.03 -15.92 -16.53
N ASP A 625 -42.64 -16.02 -15.36
CA ASP A 625 -43.86 -15.29 -15.02
C ASP A 625 -43.54 -13.86 -14.58
N PRO A 626 -44.07 -12.83 -15.26
CA PRO A 626 -43.76 -11.43 -14.96
C PRO A 626 -44.30 -10.95 -13.60
N ARG A 627 -45.18 -11.72 -12.94
CA ARG A 627 -45.73 -11.40 -11.61
C ARG A 627 -44.69 -11.53 -10.49
N PHE A 628 -43.67 -12.36 -10.68
CA PHE A 628 -42.63 -12.63 -9.70
C PHE A 628 -41.32 -11.94 -10.11
N LEU A 629 -40.45 -11.67 -9.13
CA LEU A 629 -39.10 -11.19 -9.41
C LEU A 629 -38.23 -12.30 -10.01
N GLY A 630 -38.35 -13.51 -9.47
CA GLY A 630 -37.48 -14.63 -9.79
C GLY A 630 -37.92 -15.96 -9.21
N GLU A 631 -37.23 -17.02 -9.65
CA GLU A 631 -37.31 -18.35 -9.06
C GLU A 631 -36.17 -18.50 -8.03
N PRO A 632 -36.47 -18.78 -6.74
CA PRO A 632 -35.44 -18.93 -5.73
C PRO A 632 -34.63 -20.20 -5.97
N LEU A 633 -33.31 -20.11 -5.80
CA LEU A 633 -32.38 -21.23 -5.89
C LEU A 633 -31.78 -21.56 -4.52
N ARG A 634 -31.51 -20.54 -3.71
CA ARG A 634 -30.98 -20.66 -2.36
C ARG A 634 -31.46 -19.53 -1.46
N VAL A 635 -31.73 -19.84 -0.20
CA VAL A 635 -32.12 -18.91 0.87
C VAL A 635 -31.15 -19.06 2.03
N ASP A 636 -30.33 -18.03 2.24
CA ASP A 636 -29.41 -17.92 3.37
C ASP A 636 -30.04 -17.04 4.46
N PHE A 637 -30.29 -17.60 5.65
CA PHE A 637 -30.73 -16.84 6.81
C PHE A 637 -29.52 -16.19 7.48
N VAL A 638 -29.53 -14.85 7.55
CA VAL A 638 -28.38 -14.04 7.97
C VAL A 638 -28.74 -13.11 9.12
N ASP A 639 -27.77 -12.83 9.98
CA ASP A 639 -27.91 -11.85 11.07
C ASP A 639 -27.82 -10.44 10.46
N PRO A 640 -28.73 -9.48 10.79
CA PRO A 640 -28.54 -8.08 10.43
C PRO A 640 -27.27 -7.50 11.07
N LYS A 641 -26.16 -7.51 10.33
CA LYS A 641 -24.93 -6.83 10.73
C LYS A 641 -25.00 -5.32 10.51
#